data_AF-A0A5J9VLU5-F1
#
_entry.id   AF-A0A5J9VLU5-F1
#
_cell.length_a   1.000
_cell.length_b   1.000
_cell.length_c   1.000
_cell.angle_alpha   90.00
_cell.angle_beta   90.00
_cell.angle_gamma   90.00
#
_symmetry.space_group_name_H-M   'P 1'
#
loop_
_entity.id
_entity.type
_entity.pdbx_description
1 polymer ?
#
loop_
_entity_poly.entity_id
_entity_poly.type
_entity_poly.pdbx_seq_one_letter_code
_entity_poly.pdbx_strand_id
1 'polypeptide(L)'
;SGEGKHLNRRRTRQAGAGRIHPLLLPCATKRTTYSHNEQSTHCAFLRSCVITASLPTASHAALRPQTPAPPRPPLHHPSPPPRRPSRHRPAPASSSPRLRPPLRLRAVLSEQPEVGMESSAEGRPLRVGLVCGGPSAERGVSLNSARSVLDHIQGEDLLVNCYYIDCGMNAFAISPAQLYSNTPSDFDFKLESLAHKFCSLSDFAEHLAATVDIVFPVIHGKFGEDGGIQELLEKANVPFVGTPSKGCHRAFDKYNASLELNTQGFLTVPNFLVEKDKFAKSELDEWFGSINMNKENGKVVVKPTRAGSSIGVVVAYGANEAAQKAEEIISEGIDDKVIIEVFLEGGCEFTAIVIDAGTANNSEPIVLLPTEVDLQSSSNSETQEDTIFNYRRKYLPTQQVTYHTPPRFPAEVIDCIRQGVSLLFRHLGLHDFARIDGWFLTTPVTSLHSSENSSKFGNTKYGTVLFTDINLISGMEQTSFIFQQASTVGFSHSRILRTIVQHACTRFPSLVPCNNAWTALSRKLLSEKQAEATHKGTSKQKVFVIFGGDTSERQVSLMSGTNVWLNLQGFDDLDVVPCLLAPSNGYSSSLNQDVSDNSREVWMLPYPLVLRHTTEEVHAACIEAIEPERVKTTSRLRNQVMKELAQALSKHDWFAGFDIADEQPIKYSLQQWINHVKEAEAVVFIAVHGGIGEDGTIQSLLESAGVPYTGPGPIASRTCMDKVSTSLAVDHLTSYGVRTIPKDQRATEDILKSSLVDIWNELKAKLQTETVCVKPARDGCSTGVARLCCPTDLEVYANALRRKFQRLPANCLSRAHGVIEMPVPPPQSLIFEPFIETDEIIISNKSENGSARHLVWKGENEWLEVTVGVIGKRGEMHSLNPSITVKERGDILSLEEKFQGGTGINLTPPPATIMSEDALQRCKKSIEIMANTLGLEGFSRIDAFVNVRSGEVLLIEVNTVPGMTPSTVLIHQALAEDPPVYPHKFFRTLLDLAFERAK
;
A
#
# COMPACT_ATOMS: atom_id res chain seq x y z
N SER A 1 -26.15 24.63 53.65
CA SER A 1 -27.21 23.98 54.47
C SER A 1 -27.35 22.55 53.96
N GLY A 2 -27.18 21.50 54.76
CA GLY A 2 -26.85 21.44 56.20
C GLY A 2 -26.19 20.11 56.59
N GLU A 3 -26.19 19.84 57.89
CA GLU A 3 -25.57 18.75 58.68
C GLU A 3 -25.88 17.30 58.21
N GLY A 4 -25.14 16.25 58.58
CA GLY A 4 -23.85 16.19 59.29
C GLY A 4 -23.52 14.85 60.00
N LYS A 5 -22.21 14.52 60.10
CA LYS A 5 -21.50 13.74 61.15
C LYS A 5 -21.80 12.23 61.45
N HIS A 6 -20.67 11.49 61.55
CA HIS A 6 -20.36 10.38 62.50
C HIS A 6 -20.97 8.96 62.23
N LEU A 7 -20.39 7.82 62.68
CA LEU A 7 -19.18 7.56 63.50
C LEU A 7 -18.41 6.25 63.15
N ASN A 8 -17.11 6.24 63.48
CA ASN A 8 -16.14 5.13 63.53
C ASN A 8 -16.60 3.72 64.00
N ARG A 9 -15.83 2.68 63.60
CA ARG A 9 -15.00 1.90 64.56
C ARG A 9 -13.80 1.15 63.94
N ARG A 10 -12.67 1.13 64.69
CA ARG A 10 -11.42 0.38 64.42
C ARG A 10 -11.21 -0.72 65.46
N ARG A 11 -10.50 -1.80 65.11
CA ARG A 11 -9.54 -2.63 65.90
C ARG A 11 -8.93 -3.67 64.93
N THR A 12 -7.63 -3.90 64.67
CA THR A 12 -6.31 -3.79 65.35
C THR A 12 -5.90 -4.96 66.25
N ARG A 13 -4.65 -5.45 66.08
CA ARG A 13 -3.86 -6.43 66.88
C ARG A 13 -4.08 -7.93 66.58
N GLN A 14 -3.09 -8.83 66.68
CA GLN A 14 -1.60 -8.72 66.64
C GLN A 14 -0.94 -10.09 66.31
N ALA A 15 0.40 -10.09 66.16
CA ALA A 15 1.23 -11.23 65.74
C ALA A 15 1.32 -12.42 66.73
N GLY A 16 1.79 -13.57 66.21
CA GLY A 16 2.26 -14.75 66.96
C GLY A 16 2.93 -15.77 66.03
N ALA A 17 3.97 -16.48 66.48
CA ALA A 17 4.78 -17.38 65.63
C ALA A 17 5.12 -18.71 66.35
N GLY A 18 5.37 -19.77 65.58
CA GLY A 18 5.86 -21.07 66.09
C GLY A 18 5.97 -22.16 65.03
N ARG A 19 7.10 -22.88 64.97
CA ARG A 19 7.30 -24.10 64.16
C ARG A 19 7.06 -25.35 65.02
N ILE A 20 6.74 -26.49 64.40
CA ILE A 20 7.13 -27.85 64.85
C ILE A 20 6.98 -28.88 63.70
N HIS A 21 7.79 -29.95 63.77
CA HIS A 21 7.92 -31.14 62.92
C HIS A 21 8.41 -32.29 63.86
N PRO A 22 8.61 -33.58 63.48
CA PRO A 22 8.46 -34.27 62.18
C PRO A 22 7.77 -35.68 62.29
N LEU A 23 8.04 -36.61 61.34
CA LEU A 23 7.89 -38.10 61.39
C LEU A 23 6.46 -38.67 61.17
N LEU A 24 6.24 -39.86 60.56
CA LEU A 24 7.16 -40.89 60.00
C LEU A 24 6.53 -41.68 58.80
N LEU A 25 7.35 -42.50 58.14
CA LEU A 25 7.07 -43.38 56.97
C LEU A 25 6.51 -44.77 57.37
N PRO A 26 5.97 -45.56 56.41
CA PRO A 26 6.79 -46.61 55.78
C PRO A 26 6.67 -46.68 54.23
N CYS A 27 7.36 -47.65 53.59
CA CYS A 27 7.69 -47.65 52.16
C CYS A 27 7.64 -49.08 51.54
N ALA A 28 7.36 -49.19 50.24
CA ALA A 28 7.59 -50.37 49.40
C ALA A 28 7.96 -49.96 47.96
N THR A 29 8.76 -50.76 47.24
CA THR A 29 9.48 -50.31 46.02
C THR A 29 9.39 -51.26 44.81
N LYS A 30 9.45 -50.67 43.60
CA LYS A 30 10.26 -51.05 42.41
C LYS A 30 9.87 -50.11 41.25
N ARG A 31 10.74 -49.24 40.71
CA ARG A 31 12.01 -49.42 39.95
C ARG A 31 11.88 -50.16 38.60
N THR A 32 11.89 -49.37 37.54
CA THR A 32 12.90 -49.42 36.47
C THR A 32 13.14 -48.00 35.93
N THR A 33 14.28 -47.75 35.29
CA THR A 33 14.78 -46.40 34.96
C THR A 33 15.45 -46.38 33.60
N TYR A 34 15.22 -45.34 32.79
CA TYR A 34 16.19 -44.84 31.80
C TYR A 34 16.09 -43.32 31.66
N SER A 35 17.09 -42.72 31.03
CA SER A 35 17.44 -41.29 31.11
C SER A 35 16.70 -40.40 30.12
N HIS A 36 16.20 -39.25 30.59
CA HIS A 36 16.02 -38.08 29.74
C HIS A 36 17.36 -37.38 29.52
N ASN A 37 17.78 -37.28 28.26
CA ASN A 37 18.77 -36.32 27.78
C ASN A 37 18.00 -35.30 26.95
N GLU A 38 17.90 -34.06 27.41
CA GLU A 38 17.36 -32.96 26.59
C GLU A 38 18.50 -32.42 25.72
N GLN A 39 18.49 -32.76 24.43
CA GLN A 39 19.34 -32.11 23.43
C GLN A 39 18.49 -31.17 22.58
N SER A 40 18.90 -29.90 22.55
CA SER A 40 18.29 -28.86 21.72
C SER A 40 18.45 -29.19 20.23
N THR A 41 17.34 -29.17 19.50
CA THR A 41 17.33 -29.46 18.05
C THR A 41 17.69 -28.20 17.24
N HIS A 42 18.96 -27.80 17.26
CA HIS A 42 19.45 -26.72 16.39
C HIS A 42 19.38 -27.14 14.90
N CYS A 43 18.52 -26.50 14.12
CA CYS A 43 18.57 -26.57 12.66
C CYS A 43 19.70 -25.67 12.11
N ALA A 44 20.92 -26.21 12.03
CA ALA A 44 22.03 -25.53 11.37
C ALA A 44 21.95 -25.73 9.83
N PHE A 45 21.48 -24.71 9.11
CA PHE A 45 21.48 -24.69 7.64
C PHE A 45 22.47 -23.65 7.11
N LEU A 46 23.74 -24.02 6.96
CA LEU A 46 24.71 -23.27 6.16
C LEU A 46 25.99 -24.09 5.89
N ARG A 47 26.21 -24.50 4.63
CA ARG A 47 27.24 -23.88 3.77
C ARG A 47 27.33 -24.50 2.37
N SER A 48 27.60 -23.64 1.40
CA SER A 48 28.09 -23.97 0.05
C SER A 48 29.53 -24.49 0.12
N CYS A 49 30.01 -25.18 -0.93
CA CYS A 49 31.22 -24.69 -1.60
C CYS A 49 31.50 -25.25 -3.00
N VAL A 50 32.21 -24.42 -3.75
CA VAL A 50 32.85 -24.67 -5.05
C VAL A 50 33.94 -25.76 -4.95
N ILE A 51 34.20 -26.48 -6.03
CA ILE A 51 35.35 -27.39 -6.17
C ILE A 51 36.35 -26.82 -7.18
N THR A 52 37.63 -26.76 -6.81
CA THR A 52 38.75 -26.53 -7.73
C THR A 52 39.81 -27.62 -7.60
N ALA A 53 40.36 -28.04 -8.73
CA ALA A 53 41.09 -29.28 -8.98
C ALA A 53 42.34 -29.59 -8.11
N SER A 54 42.65 -30.90 -8.01
CA SER A 54 44.03 -31.43 -8.00
C SER A 54 44.08 -32.88 -8.53
N LEU A 55 45.24 -33.25 -9.07
CA LEU A 55 45.60 -34.52 -9.74
C LEU A 55 46.88 -35.10 -9.07
N PRO A 56 47.43 -36.28 -9.44
CA PRO A 56 46.94 -37.40 -10.27
C PRO A 56 47.16 -38.81 -9.64
N THR A 57 46.72 -39.89 -10.32
CA THR A 57 47.54 -41.05 -10.83
C THR A 57 46.78 -42.40 -10.89
N ALA A 58 47.11 -43.21 -11.92
CA ALA A 58 47.12 -44.70 -12.04
C ALA A 58 45.94 -45.59 -11.52
N SER A 59 45.56 -46.71 -12.17
CA SER A 59 45.89 -47.29 -13.50
C SER A 59 44.94 -48.48 -13.84
N HIS A 60 44.82 -48.85 -15.13
CA HIS A 60 44.10 -50.04 -15.68
C HIS A 60 42.57 -50.13 -15.42
N ALA A 61 41.70 -50.73 -16.27
CA ALA A 61 41.65 -51.05 -17.71
C ALA A 61 40.12 -51.36 -18.04
N ALA A 62 39.62 -51.76 -19.21
CA ALA A 62 40.16 -52.22 -20.50
C ALA A 62 39.09 -52.07 -21.65
N LEU A 63 39.32 -52.73 -22.79
CA LEU A 63 38.32 -53.27 -23.74
C LEU A 63 37.21 -52.37 -24.38
N ARG A 64 37.64 -51.67 -25.44
CA ARG A 64 37.06 -51.61 -26.82
C ARG A 64 36.29 -52.88 -27.31
N PRO A 65 35.57 -52.92 -28.48
CA PRO A 65 35.68 -52.06 -29.70
C PRO A 65 34.40 -51.79 -30.60
N GLN A 66 34.64 -51.04 -31.71
CA GLN A 66 33.97 -51.05 -33.06
C GLN A 66 32.93 -49.97 -33.47
N THR A 67 32.79 -49.83 -34.80
CA THR A 67 32.25 -48.73 -35.67
C THR A 67 31.36 -49.37 -36.78
N PRO A 68 30.97 -48.78 -37.97
CA PRO A 68 31.16 -47.45 -38.59
C PRO A 68 29.93 -46.82 -39.33
N ALA A 69 30.15 -45.74 -40.11
CA ALA A 69 29.27 -45.17 -41.18
C ALA A 69 29.72 -45.69 -42.60
N PRO A 70 29.41 -45.14 -43.83
CA PRO A 70 28.87 -43.83 -44.33
C PRO A 70 27.63 -44.05 -45.27
N PRO A 71 27.29 -43.38 -46.43
CA PRO A 71 27.81 -42.22 -47.20
C PRO A 71 26.72 -41.23 -47.78
N ARG A 72 26.85 -40.78 -49.05
CA ARG A 72 25.92 -39.97 -49.92
C ARG A 72 25.92 -40.57 -51.36
N PRO A 73 25.10 -40.12 -52.36
CA PRO A 73 25.56 -39.13 -53.39
C PRO A 73 24.41 -38.22 -54.02
N PRO A 74 24.32 -37.77 -55.32
CA PRO A 74 24.28 -36.31 -55.63
C PRO A 74 23.42 -35.72 -56.83
N LEU A 75 23.45 -34.37 -56.98
CA LEU A 75 23.43 -33.50 -58.22
C LEU A 75 22.25 -33.46 -59.25
N HIS A 76 21.83 -32.24 -59.67
CA HIS A 76 21.98 -31.68 -61.06
C HIS A 76 21.44 -30.22 -61.28
N HIS A 77 21.87 -29.54 -62.37
CA HIS A 77 21.46 -28.21 -62.89
C HIS A 77 20.74 -28.31 -64.28
N PRO A 78 20.02 -27.27 -64.76
CA PRO A 78 20.48 -26.52 -65.96
C PRO A 78 20.07 -25.01 -66.06
N SER A 79 20.48 -24.31 -67.14
CA SER A 79 20.06 -22.94 -67.57
C SER A 79 20.47 -22.66 -69.05
N PRO A 80 20.33 -21.42 -69.59
CA PRO A 80 19.28 -20.89 -70.49
C PRO A 80 19.54 -21.13 -72.02
N PRO A 81 18.87 -20.46 -72.99
CA PRO A 81 19.51 -19.31 -73.70
C PRO A 81 18.46 -18.23 -74.25
N PRO A 82 18.60 -17.46 -75.39
CA PRO A 82 18.53 -15.97 -75.31
C PRO A 82 17.77 -15.19 -76.45
N ARG A 83 17.68 -13.84 -76.36
CA ARG A 83 18.09 -12.83 -77.41
C ARG A 83 17.75 -11.35 -77.07
N ARG A 84 18.37 -10.42 -77.85
CA ARG A 84 18.31 -8.93 -77.84
C ARG A 84 17.51 -8.43 -79.09
N PRO A 85 17.21 -7.11 -79.39
CA PRO A 85 17.92 -5.89 -78.95
C PRO A 85 17.17 -4.51 -78.79
N SER A 86 17.92 -3.54 -78.21
CA SER A 86 18.06 -2.09 -78.58
C SER A 86 16.95 -1.02 -78.44
N ARG A 87 17.35 0.10 -77.77
CA ARG A 87 17.01 1.54 -77.99
C ARG A 87 15.51 1.96 -77.99
N HIS A 88 15.02 2.83 -77.10
CA HIS A 88 15.41 4.25 -76.90
C HIS A 88 14.95 4.83 -75.53
N ARG A 89 15.54 5.96 -75.11
CA ARG A 89 15.01 6.92 -74.07
C ARG A 89 14.07 7.94 -74.76
N PRO A 90 13.10 8.63 -74.09
CA PRO A 90 13.27 9.24 -72.75
C PRO A 90 12.04 9.34 -71.79
N ALA A 91 12.35 9.44 -70.47
CA ALA A 91 11.58 10.12 -69.39
C ALA A 91 10.07 9.78 -69.16
N PRO A 92 9.44 10.37 -68.12
CA PRO A 92 9.88 10.53 -66.73
C PRO A 92 9.29 9.40 -65.83
N ALA A 93 9.72 9.30 -64.57
CA ALA A 93 9.26 8.24 -63.66
C ALA A 93 7.95 8.60 -62.92
N SER A 94 6.98 7.68 -62.91
CA SER A 94 5.73 7.76 -62.15
C SER A 94 5.49 6.51 -61.30
N SER A 95 4.86 6.71 -60.14
CA SER A 95 4.13 5.73 -59.28
C SER A 95 4.08 4.27 -59.76
N SER A 96 4.42 3.24 -58.97
CA SER A 96 4.07 2.98 -57.55
C SER A 96 4.71 1.64 -57.09
N PRO A 97 4.42 1.09 -55.89
CA PRO A 97 4.11 1.71 -54.59
C PRO A 97 5.23 1.43 -53.56
N ARG A 98 5.38 2.27 -52.52
CA ARG A 98 6.11 1.88 -51.30
C ARG A 98 5.15 1.25 -50.30
N LEU A 99 5.55 0.14 -49.69
CA LEU A 99 4.87 -0.47 -48.55
C LEU A 99 4.74 0.55 -47.41
N ARG A 100 3.54 0.70 -46.84
CA ARG A 100 3.30 1.50 -45.64
C ARG A 100 3.73 0.70 -44.40
N PRO A 101 4.44 1.30 -43.43
CA PRO A 101 4.54 0.73 -42.08
C PRO A 101 3.17 0.75 -41.38
N PRO A 102 2.94 -0.09 -40.35
CA PRO A 102 1.65 -0.21 -39.69
C PRO A 102 1.26 1.05 -38.88
N LEU A 103 -0.05 1.30 -38.82
CA LEU A 103 -0.67 2.55 -38.35
C LEU A 103 -0.56 2.87 -36.83
N ARG A 104 0.10 2.04 -36.02
CA ARG A 104 0.15 2.22 -34.56
C ARG A 104 1.05 3.37 -34.05
N LEU A 105 1.91 3.96 -34.90
CA LEU A 105 2.90 4.95 -34.47
C LEU A 105 2.32 6.31 -34.02
N ARG A 106 1.01 6.56 -34.22
CA ARG A 106 0.37 7.88 -34.03
C ARG A 106 -0.55 7.98 -32.80
N ALA A 107 -0.77 6.89 -32.06
CA ALA A 107 -1.69 6.87 -30.91
C ALA A 107 -1.02 7.17 -29.56
N VAL A 108 0.29 6.93 -29.46
CA VAL A 108 1.08 7.16 -28.23
C VAL A 108 1.81 8.51 -28.27
N LEU A 109 1.89 9.14 -29.45
CA LEU A 109 2.61 10.40 -29.68
C LEU A 109 1.72 11.36 -30.49
N SER A 110 1.24 12.39 -29.79
CA SER A 110 0.53 13.60 -30.24
C SER A 110 -0.73 13.45 -31.12
N GLU A 111 -1.86 13.84 -30.52
CA GLU A 111 -2.52 15.07 -31.00
C GLU A 111 -2.22 16.20 -30.01
N GLN A 112 -1.32 17.10 -30.41
CA GLN A 112 -0.99 18.37 -29.76
C GLN A 112 -0.77 19.37 -30.91
N PRO A 113 -1.35 20.58 -30.88
CA PRO A 113 -1.18 21.54 -31.96
C PRO A 113 0.24 22.13 -31.95
N GLU A 114 0.89 22.20 -33.12
CA GLU A 114 2.11 22.98 -33.31
C GLU A 114 1.79 24.49 -33.22
N VAL A 115 1.77 25.02 -32.00
CA VAL A 115 1.71 26.48 -31.78
C VAL A 115 3.14 27.01 -31.85
N GLY A 116 3.43 27.74 -32.93
CA GLY A 116 4.72 28.40 -33.11
C GLY A 116 5.00 29.46 -32.03
N MET A 117 6.27 29.65 -31.70
CA MET A 117 6.70 30.77 -30.84
C MET A 117 6.43 32.12 -31.52
N GLU A 118 5.28 32.75 -31.25
CA GLU A 118 5.19 34.19 -30.96
C GLU A 118 3.78 34.64 -30.51
N SER A 119 3.75 35.59 -29.56
CA SER A 119 2.61 36.44 -29.18
C SER A 119 1.29 35.81 -28.68
N SER A 120 1.11 35.75 -27.35
CA SER A 120 0.08 36.54 -26.63
C SER A 120 0.11 36.23 -25.12
N ALA A 121 -0.62 37.00 -24.31
CA ALA A 121 -0.64 36.89 -22.85
C ALA A 121 -1.78 35.98 -22.33
N GLU A 122 -1.98 34.83 -22.97
CA GLU A 122 -2.96 33.82 -22.55
C GLU A 122 -2.30 32.72 -21.69
N GLY A 123 -2.98 32.27 -20.64
CA GLY A 123 -2.44 31.30 -19.68
C GLY A 123 -2.32 29.90 -20.29
N ARG A 124 -1.18 29.24 -20.08
CA ARG A 124 -0.94 27.84 -20.47
C ARG A 124 -0.76 26.95 -19.24
N PRO A 125 -1.05 25.64 -19.33
CA PRO A 125 -0.76 24.72 -18.24
C PRO A 125 0.76 24.54 -18.02
N LEU A 126 1.12 24.20 -16.78
CA LEU A 126 2.46 23.72 -16.43
C LEU A 126 2.63 22.26 -16.84
N ARG A 127 3.75 21.89 -17.46
CA ARG A 127 4.08 20.49 -17.78
C ARG A 127 5.04 19.93 -16.74
N VAL A 128 4.62 18.92 -15.99
CA VAL A 128 5.42 18.29 -14.92
C VAL A 128 5.88 16.89 -15.35
N GLY A 129 7.19 16.63 -15.33
CA GLY A 129 7.75 15.30 -15.52
C GLY A 129 7.82 14.55 -14.20
N LEU A 130 6.87 13.65 -13.95
CA LEU A 130 6.86 12.80 -12.75
C LEU A 130 7.75 11.58 -12.98
N VAL A 131 8.85 11.46 -12.22
CA VAL A 131 9.87 10.41 -12.39
C VAL A 131 9.88 9.50 -11.16
N CYS A 132 9.64 8.21 -11.36
CA CYS A 132 9.55 7.21 -10.28
C CYS A 132 10.30 5.91 -10.60
N GLY A 133 10.25 4.94 -9.69
CA GLY A 133 10.97 3.67 -9.77
C GLY A 133 12.29 3.72 -8.99
N GLY A 134 13.40 3.44 -9.69
CA GLY A 134 14.76 3.45 -9.15
C GLY A 134 15.31 2.06 -8.78
N PRO A 135 16.61 1.98 -8.45
CA PRO A 135 17.31 0.73 -8.09
C PRO A 135 17.16 0.32 -6.61
N SER A 136 16.56 1.15 -5.75
CA SER A 136 16.29 0.78 -4.35
C SER A 136 15.23 -0.32 -4.26
N ALA A 137 15.25 -1.11 -3.18
CA ALA A 137 14.12 -1.97 -2.81
C ALA A 137 12.83 -1.18 -2.51
N GLU A 138 12.96 0.13 -2.24
CA GLU A 138 11.87 1.08 -1.96
C GLU A 138 11.04 1.46 -3.21
N ARG A 139 11.32 0.82 -4.36
CA ARG A 139 10.64 0.98 -5.66
C ARG A 139 9.10 0.87 -5.59
N GLY A 140 8.56 0.09 -4.66
CA GLY A 140 7.12 0.02 -4.38
C GLY A 140 6.55 1.29 -3.76
N VAL A 141 7.25 1.84 -2.74
CA VAL A 141 6.90 3.13 -2.11
C VAL A 141 6.98 4.26 -3.15
N SER A 142 7.92 4.19 -4.10
CA SER A 142 8.05 5.14 -5.21
C SER A 142 6.84 5.10 -6.14
N LEU A 143 6.38 3.92 -6.55
CA LEU A 143 5.17 3.77 -7.38
C LEU A 143 3.89 4.26 -6.68
N ASN A 144 3.69 3.91 -5.41
CA ASN A 144 2.53 4.40 -4.62
C ASN A 144 2.57 5.92 -4.43
N SER A 145 3.76 6.48 -4.14
CA SER A 145 3.96 7.93 -4.03
C SER A 145 3.69 8.64 -5.35
N ALA A 146 4.16 8.09 -6.49
CA ALA A 146 3.94 8.68 -7.80
C ALA A 146 2.45 8.65 -8.22
N ARG A 147 1.74 7.55 -7.96
CA ARG A 147 0.27 7.46 -8.16
C ARG A 147 -0.47 8.56 -7.40
N SER A 148 -0.18 8.67 -6.10
CA SER A 148 -0.77 9.69 -5.23
C SER A 148 -0.41 11.12 -5.64
N VAL A 149 0.81 11.38 -6.14
CA VAL A 149 1.18 12.69 -6.71
C VAL A 149 0.37 12.99 -7.97
N LEU A 150 0.27 12.03 -8.90
CA LEU A 150 -0.55 12.16 -10.12
C LEU A 150 -2.01 12.49 -9.78
N ASP A 151 -2.65 11.67 -8.92
CA ASP A 151 -4.07 11.80 -8.52
C ASP A 151 -4.38 13.20 -7.94
N HIS A 152 -3.40 13.88 -7.34
CA HIS A 152 -3.62 15.15 -6.65
C HIS A 152 -3.09 16.41 -7.36
N ILE A 153 -2.15 16.31 -8.32
CA ILE A 153 -1.66 17.49 -9.06
C ILE A 153 -2.23 17.64 -10.47
N GLN A 154 -2.58 16.53 -11.14
CA GLN A 154 -3.10 16.52 -12.51
C GLN A 154 -4.36 17.41 -12.65
N GLY A 155 -4.46 18.18 -13.72
CA GLY A 155 -5.63 19.01 -14.01
C GLY A 155 -5.53 19.75 -15.33
N GLU A 156 -6.55 20.53 -15.67
CA GLU A 156 -6.60 21.37 -16.88
C GLU A 156 -5.48 22.43 -16.90
N ASP A 157 -4.95 22.80 -15.73
CA ASP A 157 -3.89 23.78 -15.54
C ASP A 157 -2.50 23.17 -15.27
N LEU A 158 -2.40 21.86 -15.05
CA LEU A 158 -1.14 21.15 -14.80
C LEU A 158 -1.19 19.74 -15.41
N LEU A 159 -0.36 19.51 -16.42
CA LEU A 159 -0.26 18.25 -17.15
C LEU A 159 0.94 17.44 -16.69
N VAL A 160 0.71 16.20 -16.23
CA VAL A 160 1.76 15.27 -15.77
C VAL A 160 2.15 14.29 -16.88
N ASN A 161 3.43 14.30 -17.26
CA ASN A 161 4.06 13.25 -18.06
C ASN A 161 4.75 12.26 -17.10
N CYS A 162 4.48 10.96 -17.24
CA CYS A 162 4.99 9.94 -16.33
C CYS A 162 6.21 9.19 -16.89
N TYR A 163 7.23 9.01 -16.06
CA TYR A 163 8.49 8.35 -16.42
C TYR A 163 8.94 7.38 -15.34
N TYR A 164 9.62 6.31 -15.76
CA TYR A 164 10.07 5.23 -14.89
C TYR A 164 11.54 4.91 -15.07
N ILE A 165 12.24 4.63 -13.96
CA ILE A 165 13.60 4.09 -13.92
C ILE A 165 13.53 2.65 -13.39
N ASP A 166 14.05 1.68 -14.12
CA ASP A 166 14.11 0.28 -13.64
C ASP A 166 15.32 0.01 -12.73
N CYS A 167 15.36 -1.18 -12.13
CA CYS A 167 16.47 -1.60 -11.27
C CYS A 167 17.81 -1.79 -12.00
N GLY A 168 17.79 -1.83 -13.34
CA GLY A 168 18.96 -1.82 -14.20
C GLY A 168 19.36 -0.42 -14.69
N MET A 169 18.83 0.65 -14.09
CA MET A 169 19.07 2.06 -14.43
C MET A 169 18.61 2.47 -15.84
N ASN A 170 17.67 1.72 -16.44
CA ASN A 170 17.08 2.08 -17.72
C ASN A 170 15.88 3.01 -17.53
N ALA A 171 15.79 4.07 -18.32
CA ALA A 171 14.66 5.00 -18.32
C ALA A 171 13.59 4.64 -19.35
N PHE A 172 12.33 4.90 -19.01
CA PHE A 172 11.16 4.66 -19.85
C PHE A 172 10.15 5.80 -19.72
N ALA A 173 9.50 6.17 -20.82
CA ALA A 173 8.24 6.91 -20.79
C ALA A 173 7.06 5.93 -20.65
N ILE A 174 6.14 6.22 -19.74
CA ILE A 174 5.00 5.36 -19.39
C ILE A 174 3.68 6.13 -19.50
N SER A 175 2.57 5.43 -19.72
CA SER A 175 1.24 6.05 -19.58
C SER A 175 0.86 6.21 -18.10
N PRO A 176 0.05 7.22 -17.73
CA PRO A 176 -0.45 7.37 -16.36
C PRO A 176 -1.18 6.11 -15.85
N ALA A 177 -1.88 5.39 -16.73
CA ALA A 177 -2.54 4.12 -16.43
C ALA A 177 -1.58 3.04 -15.87
N GLN A 178 -0.30 3.04 -16.24
CA GLN A 178 0.66 2.05 -15.73
C GLN A 178 0.98 2.23 -14.23
N LEU A 179 0.86 3.45 -13.68
CA LEU A 179 1.09 3.71 -12.26
C LEU A 179 0.07 3.02 -11.33
N TYR A 180 -1.07 2.57 -11.85
CA TYR A 180 -2.08 1.82 -11.08
C TYR A 180 -1.78 0.32 -10.96
N SER A 181 -0.69 -0.19 -11.55
CA SER A 181 -0.27 -1.60 -11.43
C SER A 181 -0.18 -2.07 -9.97
N ASN A 182 -0.46 -3.36 -9.76
CA ASN A 182 -0.64 -3.93 -8.42
C ASN A 182 0.67 -4.05 -7.63
N THR A 183 1.76 -4.39 -8.33
CA THR A 183 3.07 -4.67 -7.72
C THR A 183 4.21 -4.16 -8.62
N PRO A 184 5.44 -3.98 -8.10
CA PRO A 184 6.61 -3.76 -8.95
C PRO A 184 6.85 -4.88 -9.98
N SER A 185 6.47 -6.13 -9.67
CA SER A 185 6.55 -7.28 -10.60
C SER A 185 5.55 -7.17 -11.75
N ASP A 186 4.30 -6.81 -11.44
CA ASP A 186 3.20 -6.54 -12.38
C ASP A 186 3.57 -5.38 -13.31
N PHE A 187 4.13 -4.32 -12.73
CA PHE A 187 4.63 -3.15 -13.44
C PHE A 187 5.79 -3.52 -14.39
N ASP A 188 6.85 -4.18 -13.90
CA ASP A 188 7.99 -4.63 -14.71
C ASP A 188 7.57 -5.52 -15.90
N PHE A 189 6.59 -6.40 -15.68
CA PHE A 189 6.09 -7.29 -16.72
C PHE A 189 5.34 -6.52 -17.82
N LYS A 190 4.53 -5.52 -17.44
CA LYS A 190 3.82 -4.64 -18.38
C LYS A 190 4.78 -3.69 -19.12
N LEU A 191 5.87 -3.26 -18.46
CA LEU A 191 6.86 -2.32 -18.98
C LEU A 191 7.46 -2.75 -20.33
N GLU A 192 7.83 -4.02 -20.50
CA GLU A 192 8.44 -4.56 -21.74
C GLU A 192 7.50 -4.48 -22.97
N SER A 193 6.19 -4.29 -22.79
CA SER A 193 5.20 -4.30 -23.87
C SER A 193 4.45 -2.98 -24.10
N LEU A 194 4.38 -2.11 -23.08
CA LEU A 194 3.59 -0.86 -23.12
C LEU A 194 4.43 0.42 -23.15
N ALA A 195 5.69 0.39 -22.65
CA ALA A 195 6.48 1.59 -22.42
C ALA A 195 7.52 1.88 -23.51
N HIS A 196 7.89 3.15 -23.66
CA HIS A 196 8.95 3.57 -24.58
C HIS A 196 10.29 3.69 -23.83
N LYS A 197 11.20 2.75 -24.06
CA LYS A 197 12.55 2.76 -23.47
C LYS A 197 13.47 3.77 -24.16
N PHE A 198 14.16 4.60 -23.38
CA PHE A 198 15.22 5.49 -23.87
C PHE A 198 16.55 4.73 -24.08
N CYS A 199 17.37 5.18 -25.03
CA CYS A 199 18.65 4.54 -25.34
C CYS A 199 19.70 4.68 -24.22
N SER A 200 19.68 5.80 -23.49
CA SER A 200 20.51 6.06 -22.31
C SER A 200 19.83 7.07 -21.37
N LEU A 201 20.43 7.29 -20.20
CA LEU A 201 20.02 8.37 -19.29
C LEU A 201 20.29 9.78 -19.87
N SER A 202 21.18 9.94 -20.86
CA SER A 202 21.38 11.24 -21.55
C SER A 202 20.19 11.54 -22.46
N ASP A 203 19.78 10.58 -23.31
CA ASP A 203 18.63 10.73 -24.20
C ASP A 203 17.34 11.00 -23.41
N PHE A 204 17.21 10.39 -22.22
CA PHE A 204 16.13 10.65 -21.28
C PHE A 204 16.17 12.08 -20.71
N ALA A 205 17.32 12.57 -20.27
CA ALA A 205 17.46 13.93 -19.74
C ALA A 205 17.25 15.01 -20.82
N GLU A 206 17.72 14.76 -22.05
CA GLU A 206 17.46 15.59 -23.23
C GLU A 206 15.97 15.59 -23.60
N HIS A 207 15.30 14.43 -23.53
CA HIS A 207 13.85 14.34 -23.71
C HIS A 207 13.08 15.14 -22.65
N LEU A 208 13.47 15.06 -21.38
CA LEU A 208 12.86 15.86 -20.30
C LEU A 208 13.02 17.36 -20.58
N ALA A 209 14.24 17.81 -20.93
CA ALA A 209 14.53 19.21 -21.26
C ALA A 209 13.68 19.76 -22.42
N ALA A 210 13.27 18.90 -23.36
CA ALA A 210 12.41 19.27 -24.49
C ALA A 210 10.90 19.22 -24.18
N THR A 211 10.45 18.32 -23.30
CA THR A 211 9.02 17.96 -23.19
C THR A 211 8.31 18.46 -21.94
N VAL A 212 9.01 18.74 -20.85
CA VAL A 212 8.42 19.23 -19.58
C VAL A 212 9.02 20.57 -19.18
N ASP A 213 8.34 21.27 -18.28
CA ASP A 213 8.80 22.55 -17.72
C ASP A 213 9.59 22.33 -16.41
N ILE A 214 9.13 21.38 -15.58
CA ILE A 214 9.79 21.00 -14.31
C ILE A 214 9.65 19.48 -14.07
N VAL A 215 10.63 18.87 -13.42
CA VAL A 215 10.60 17.46 -13.01
C VAL A 215 10.25 17.33 -11.53
N PHE A 216 9.37 16.40 -11.18
CA PHE A 216 9.13 15.97 -9.81
C PHE A 216 9.75 14.57 -9.63
N PRO A 217 10.95 14.47 -9.04
CA PRO A 217 11.55 13.19 -8.71
C PRO A 217 10.86 12.60 -7.46
N VAL A 218 10.31 11.39 -7.61
CA VAL A 218 9.64 10.64 -6.54
C VAL A 218 10.25 9.23 -6.45
N ILE A 219 11.59 9.19 -6.44
CA ILE A 219 12.41 7.98 -6.23
C ILE A 219 12.89 8.00 -4.78
N HIS A 220 12.75 6.89 -4.05
CA HIS A 220 13.18 6.78 -2.64
C HIS A 220 14.49 6.01 -2.54
N GLY A 221 15.35 6.40 -1.59
CA GLY A 221 16.67 5.80 -1.43
C GLY A 221 17.60 6.01 -2.63
N LYS A 222 18.33 4.96 -3.03
CA LYS A 222 19.36 5.01 -4.08
C LYS A 222 18.84 5.55 -5.43
N PHE A 223 19.64 6.39 -6.08
CA PHE A 223 19.34 7.26 -7.24
C PHE A 223 18.30 8.36 -7.01
N GLY A 224 17.57 8.38 -5.89
CA GLY A 224 16.56 9.39 -5.57
C GLY A 224 17.00 10.37 -4.49
N GLU A 225 17.30 9.86 -3.30
CA GLU A 225 17.72 10.65 -2.15
C GLU A 225 19.24 10.77 -2.01
N ASP A 226 20.02 9.91 -2.68
CA ASP A 226 21.48 10.03 -2.73
C ASP A 226 21.98 11.20 -3.61
N GLY A 227 21.10 11.80 -4.41
CA GLY A 227 21.40 12.92 -5.32
C GLY A 227 21.58 12.52 -6.78
N GLY A 228 21.44 11.23 -7.13
CA GLY A 228 21.75 10.71 -8.47
C GLY A 228 20.87 11.25 -9.59
N ILE A 229 19.54 11.26 -9.43
CA ILE A 229 18.62 11.83 -10.42
C ILE A 229 18.77 13.36 -10.52
N GLN A 230 19.06 14.03 -9.40
CA GLN A 230 19.30 15.47 -9.35
C GLN A 230 20.57 15.84 -10.10
N GLU A 231 21.66 15.10 -9.94
CA GLU A 231 22.91 15.35 -10.68
C GLU A 231 22.73 15.18 -12.21
N LEU A 232 21.86 14.25 -12.64
CA LEU A 232 21.48 14.09 -14.05
C LEU A 232 20.69 15.30 -14.57
N LEU A 233 19.70 15.77 -13.80
CA LEU A 233 18.85 16.91 -14.16
C LEU A 233 19.65 18.23 -14.14
N GLU A 234 20.54 18.41 -13.17
CA GLU A 234 21.49 19.54 -13.08
C GLU A 234 22.40 19.60 -14.32
N LYS A 235 22.97 18.47 -14.75
CA LYS A 235 23.81 18.39 -15.96
C LYS A 235 23.04 18.76 -17.24
N ALA A 236 21.77 18.40 -17.32
CA ALA A 236 20.89 18.71 -18.44
C ALA A 236 20.22 20.09 -18.35
N ASN A 237 20.44 20.85 -17.27
CA ASN A 237 19.75 22.12 -16.95
C ASN A 237 18.21 21.99 -16.87
N VAL A 238 17.70 20.81 -16.52
CA VAL A 238 16.27 20.56 -16.33
C VAL A 238 15.86 21.02 -14.94
N PRO A 239 14.88 21.94 -14.79
CA PRO A 239 14.36 22.34 -13.48
C PRO A 239 13.72 21.15 -12.74
N PHE A 240 13.87 21.09 -11.41
CA PHE A 240 13.28 20.01 -10.61
C PHE A 240 12.90 20.42 -9.19
N VAL A 241 11.89 19.73 -8.66
CA VAL A 241 11.41 19.81 -7.26
C VAL A 241 12.36 19.08 -6.32
N GLY A 242 12.62 19.67 -5.15
CA GLY A 242 13.42 19.08 -4.07
C GLY A 242 14.85 19.59 -3.98
N THR A 243 15.63 18.95 -3.11
CA THR A 243 16.99 19.34 -2.75
C THR A 243 18.01 19.04 -3.88
N PRO A 244 18.95 19.94 -4.22
CA PRO A 244 20.02 19.69 -5.19
C PRO A 244 20.99 18.59 -4.77
N SER A 245 21.71 18.01 -5.74
CA SER A 245 22.62 16.87 -5.54
C SER A 245 23.60 17.07 -4.38
N LYS A 246 24.16 18.27 -4.20
CA LYS A 246 25.10 18.61 -3.11
C LYS A 246 24.45 18.71 -1.72
N GLY A 247 23.15 18.93 -1.63
CA GLY A 247 22.39 18.80 -0.39
C GLY A 247 22.15 17.33 -0.07
N CYS A 248 21.70 16.57 -1.07
CA CYS A 248 21.45 15.12 -0.97
C CYS A 248 22.67 14.35 -0.43
N HIS A 249 23.84 14.50 -1.06
CA HIS A 249 25.08 13.85 -0.63
C HIS A 249 25.51 14.17 0.81
N ARG A 250 25.07 15.29 1.40
CA ARG A 250 25.40 15.68 2.79
C ARG A 250 24.39 15.15 3.81
N ALA A 251 23.14 14.97 3.40
CA ALA A 251 22.03 14.63 4.30
C ALA A 251 21.66 13.14 4.32
N PHE A 252 21.84 12.41 3.21
CA PHE A 252 21.32 11.05 3.07
C PHE A 252 22.20 9.96 3.71
N ASP A 253 23.52 10.12 3.69
CA ASP A 253 24.43 9.25 4.45
C ASP A 253 24.34 9.61 5.94
N LYS A 254 23.68 8.76 6.71
CA LYS A 254 23.39 8.98 8.15
C LYS A 254 24.64 9.25 8.99
N TYR A 255 25.80 8.68 8.63
CA TYR A 255 27.04 8.91 9.35
C TYR A 255 27.58 10.31 9.05
N ASN A 256 27.64 10.71 7.78
CA ASN A 256 28.08 12.05 7.39
C ASN A 256 27.12 13.12 7.94
N ALA A 257 25.81 12.85 7.93
CA ALA A 257 24.81 13.71 8.54
C ALA A 257 25.04 13.85 10.06
N SER A 258 25.30 12.74 10.79
CA SER A 258 25.64 12.82 12.22
C SER A 258 26.91 13.63 12.50
N LEU A 259 27.92 13.59 11.62
CA LEU A 259 29.13 14.41 11.79
C LEU A 259 28.84 15.90 11.58
N GLU A 260 28.07 16.24 10.55
CA GLU A 260 27.64 17.61 10.26
C GLU A 260 26.76 18.16 11.39
N LEU A 261 25.77 17.40 11.86
CA LEU A 261 24.90 17.78 13.00
C LEU A 261 25.72 18.13 14.25
N ASN A 262 26.67 17.27 14.63
CA ASN A 262 27.55 17.52 15.78
C ASN A 262 28.46 18.74 15.56
N THR A 263 28.92 18.98 14.33
CA THR A 263 29.71 20.18 13.96
C THR A 263 28.87 21.47 14.03
N GLN A 264 27.59 21.40 13.67
CA GLN A 264 26.61 22.49 13.83
C GLN A 264 26.08 22.62 15.28
N GLY A 265 26.66 21.89 16.24
CA GLY A 265 26.33 22.00 17.66
C GLY A 265 25.04 21.31 18.10
N PHE A 266 24.50 20.39 17.30
CA PHE A 266 23.38 19.53 17.69
C PHE A 266 23.86 18.34 18.53
N LEU A 267 22.98 17.82 19.40
CA LEU A 267 23.15 16.50 19.98
C LEU A 267 22.85 15.40 18.95
N THR A 268 23.70 14.37 18.95
CA THR A 268 23.61 13.22 18.05
C THR A 268 23.74 11.93 18.86
N VAL A 269 23.14 10.84 18.35
CA VAL A 269 23.29 9.51 18.97
C VAL A 269 24.77 9.09 18.89
N PRO A 270 25.39 8.61 19.98
CA PRO A 270 26.75 8.06 19.92
C PRO A 270 26.77 6.89 18.95
N ASN A 271 27.68 6.92 17.98
CA ASN A 271 27.72 5.96 16.88
C ASN A 271 29.15 5.54 16.49
N PHE A 272 29.23 4.43 15.76
CA PHE A 272 30.44 3.83 15.20
C PHE A 272 30.19 3.44 13.74
N LEU A 273 31.18 3.65 12.86
CA LEU A 273 31.07 3.30 11.44
C LEU A 273 31.82 1.99 11.13
N VAL A 274 31.10 1.04 10.56
CA VAL A 274 31.66 -0.18 9.96
C VAL A 274 31.72 0.04 8.44
N GLU A 275 32.92 0.23 7.89
CA GLU A 275 33.14 0.21 6.44
C GLU A 275 33.64 -1.16 5.98
N LYS A 276 33.13 -1.63 4.84
CA LYS A 276 33.58 -2.85 4.18
C LYS A 276 35.11 -2.86 3.98
N ASP A 277 35.71 -4.02 4.21
CA ASP A 277 37.15 -4.31 4.09
C ASP A 277 38.09 -3.47 4.99
N LYS A 278 37.55 -2.67 5.93
CA LYS A 278 38.31 -1.85 6.89
C LYS A 278 38.02 -2.15 8.37
N PHE A 279 36.96 -2.90 8.67
CA PHE A 279 36.49 -3.11 10.03
C PHE A 279 37.46 -3.93 10.89
N ALA A 280 37.93 -3.34 11.99
CA ALA A 280 38.67 -4.03 13.04
C ALA A 280 37.81 -4.14 14.31
N LYS A 281 37.34 -5.35 14.65
CA LYS A 281 36.44 -5.60 15.79
C LYS A 281 36.94 -5.06 17.14
N SER A 282 38.26 -4.99 17.34
CA SER A 282 38.88 -4.39 18.53
C SER A 282 38.50 -2.91 18.72
N GLU A 283 38.31 -2.16 17.64
CA GLU A 283 37.92 -0.75 17.68
C GLU A 283 36.46 -0.60 18.14
N LEU A 284 35.58 -1.55 17.77
CA LEU A 284 34.20 -1.61 18.28
C LEU A 284 34.18 -1.98 19.77
N ASP A 285 35.01 -2.94 20.19
CA ASP A 285 35.19 -3.26 21.61
C ASP A 285 35.70 -2.03 22.40
N GLU A 286 36.62 -1.24 21.86
CA GLU A 286 37.09 0.01 22.48
C GLU A 286 35.99 1.09 22.50
N TRP A 287 35.22 1.24 21.43
CA TRP A 287 34.08 2.17 21.35
C TRP A 287 33.01 1.86 22.39
N PHE A 288 32.57 0.60 22.54
CA PHE A 288 31.64 0.20 23.62
C PHE A 288 32.17 0.62 25.00
N GLY A 289 33.48 0.52 25.22
CA GLY A 289 34.13 0.99 26.45
C GLY A 289 34.10 2.51 26.62
N SER A 290 34.31 3.29 25.56
CA SER A 290 34.36 4.76 25.63
C SER A 290 32.99 5.38 25.95
N ILE A 291 31.89 4.76 25.51
CA ILE A 291 30.52 5.17 25.85
C ILE A 291 29.96 4.49 27.12
N ASN A 292 30.82 3.81 27.90
CA ASN A 292 30.48 3.13 29.15
C ASN A 292 29.33 2.09 28.99
N MET A 293 29.37 1.32 27.89
CA MET A 293 28.36 0.32 27.54
C MET A 293 28.92 -1.10 27.64
N ASN A 294 28.09 -2.07 28.05
CA ASN A 294 28.55 -3.45 28.22
C ASN A 294 28.84 -4.12 26.85
N LYS A 295 30.06 -4.63 26.66
CA LYS A 295 30.50 -5.28 25.43
C LYS A 295 29.79 -6.62 25.15
N GLU A 296 29.23 -7.26 26.16
CA GLU A 296 28.58 -8.58 26.06
C GLU A 296 27.07 -8.50 25.81
N ASN A 297 26.39 -7.46 26.30
CA ASN A 297 24.92 -7.35 26.21
C ASN A 297 24.37 -5.93 26.03
N GLY A 298 25.22 -4.92 25.80
CA GLY A 298 24.81 -3.54 25.57
C GLY A 298 24.02 -3.41 24.27
N LYS A 299 22.81 -2.86 24.36
CA LYS A 299 21.83 -2.83 23.28
C LYS A 299 22.14 -1.72 22.27
N VAL A 300 22.28 -2.08 21.00
CA VAL A 300 22.55 -1.17 19.88
C VAL A 300 21.58 -1.39 18.73
N VAL A 301 21.44 -0.38 17.88
CA VAL A 301 20.83 -0.49 16.55
C VAL A 301 21.96 -0.56 15.52
N VAL A 302 21.89 -1.51 14.61
CA VAL A 302 22.77 -1.64 13.45
C VAL A 302 21.93 -1.31 12.21
N LYS A 303 22.37 -0.35 11.39
CA LYS A 303 21.62 0.09 10.19
C LYS A 303 22.53 0.48 9.03
N PRO A 304 22.13 0.26 7.75
CA PRO A 304 22.84 0.79 6.60
C PRO A 304 22.82 2.32 6.56
N THR A 305 23.94 2.92 6.14
CA THR A 305 24.05 4.38 6.05
C THR A 305 23.13 4.99 4.99
N ARG A 306 22.92 4.33 3.85
CA ARG A 306 22.30 4.88 2.62
C ARG A 306 21.06 4.11 2.13
N ALA A 307 20.33 3.43 3.02
CA ALA A 307 19.00 2.89 2.73
C ALA A 307 17.92 3.57 3.59
N GLY A 308 16.72 3.76 3.03
CA GLY A 308 15.57 4.32 3.74
C GLY A 308 14.66 3.24 4.35
N SER A 309 13.43 3.65 4.69
CA SER A 309 12.29 2.77 5.02
C SER A 309 12.52 1.67 6.07
N SER A 310 13.50 1.84 6.97
CA SER A 310 13.96 0.84 7.95
C SER A 310 14.49 -0.47 7.34
N ILE A 311 14.98 -0.45 6.09
CA ILE A 311 15.58 -1.61 5.43
C ILE A 311 16.96 -1.89 6.04
N GLY A 312 17.24 -3.15 6.38
CA GLY A 312 18.51 -3.56 7.02
C GLY A 312 18.70 -3.03 8.45
N VAL A 313 17.66 -2.53 9.11
CA VAL A 313 17.73 -2.04 10.50
C VAL A 313 17.44 -3.17 11.49
N VAL A 314 18.39 -3.47 12.38
CA VAL A 314 18.29 -4.56 13.36
C VAL A 314 18.81 -4.16 14.75
N VAL A 315 18.23 -4.69 15.82
CA VAL A 315 18.81 -4.62 17.18
C VAL A 315 19.93 -5.65 17.29
N ALA A 316 21.00 -5.31 18.02
CA ALA A 316 22.03 -6.27 18.46
C ALA A 316 22.42 -6.02 19.93
N TYR A 317 22.95 -7.05 20.59
CA TYR A 317 23.38 -7.02 21.99
C TYR A 317 24.87 -7.31 22.10
N GLY A 318 25.64 -6.30 22.51
CA GLY A 318 27.10 -6.38 22.62
C GLY A 318 27.85 -6.26 21.29
N ALA A 319 29.17 -6.06 21.38
CA ALA A 319 30.04 -5.84 20.23
C ALA A 319 30.15 -7.08 19.31
N ASN A 320 29.98 -8.28 19.88
CA ASN A 320 29.98 -9.55 19.12
C ASN A 320 28.84 -9.62 18.10
N GLU A 321 27.61 -9.40 18.55
CA GLU A 321 26.42 -9.51 17.70
C GLU A 321 26.30 -8.30 16.76
N ALA A 322 26.70 -7.10 17.22
CA ALA A 322 26.71 -5.89 16.40
C ALA A 322 27.69 -5.99 15.22
N ALA A 323 28.88 -6.57 15.46
CA ALA A 323 29.84 -6.89 14.40
C ALA A 323 29.26 -7.87 13.38
N GLN A 324 28.70 -9.00 13.85
CA GLN A 324 28.09 -10.01 12.98
C GLN A 324 26.98 -9.41 12.11
N LYS A 325 26.05 -8.65 12.70
CA LYS A 325 24.93 -8.04 11.97
C LYS A 325 25.37 -6.97 10.97
N ALA A 326 26.46 -6.26 11.24
CA ALA A 326 27.05 -5.34 10.26
C ALA A 326 27.72 -6.09 9.10
N GLU A 327 28.44 -7.19 9.37
CA GLU A 327 29.00 -8.07 8.34
C GLU A 327 27.89 -8.73 7.49
N GLU A 328 26.77 -9.14 8.09
CA GLU A 328 25.59 -9.69 7.40
C GLU A 328 25.02 -8.68 6.38
N ILE A 329 24.67 -7.45 6.81
CA ILE A 329 24.15 -6.36 5.95
C ILE A 329 25.10 -6.05 4.77
N ILE A 330 26.42 -6.05 5.01
CA ILE A 330 27.45 -5.82 3.98
C ILE A 330 27.56 -7.02 3.02
N SER A 331 27.40 -8.25 3.53
CA SER A 331 27.48 -9.49 2.73
C SER A 331 26.25 -9.71 1.84
N GLU A 332 25.07 -9.27 2.29
CA GLU A 332 23.83 -9.23 1.51
C GLU A 332 23.84 -8.13 0.44
N GLY A 333 24.79 -7.19 0.51
CA GLY A 333 24.96 -6.11 -0.46
C GLY A 333 23.96 -4.96 -0.29
N ILE A 334 23.35 -4.81 0.89
CA ILE A 334 22.41 -3.73 1.20
C ILE A 334 23.13 -2.38 1.20
N ASP A 335 24.31 -2.31 1.82
CA ASP A 335 25.19 -1.13 1.82
C ASP A 335 26.66 -1.55 1.98
N ASP A 336 27.62 -0.73 1.55
CA ASP A 336 29.06 -0.92 1.79
C ASP A 336 29.55 -0.26 3.11
N LYS A 337 28.64 0.49 3.76
CA LYS A 337 28.81 1.13 5.06
C LYS A 337 27.62 0.89 5.97
N VAL A 338 27.91 0.56 7.23
CA VAL A 338 26.91 0.30 8.27
C VAL A 338 27.24 1.14 9.50
N ILE A 339 26.24 1.81 10.06
CA ILE A 339 26.37 2.59 11.29
C ILE A 339 25.76 1.80 12.47
N ILE A 340 26.51 1.74 13.57
CA ILE A 340 26.08 1.16 14.85
C ILE A 340 25.79 2.32 15.80
N GLU A 341 24.58 2.37 16.34
CA GLU A 341 24.07 3.43 17.22
C GLU A 341 23.65 2.88 18.58
N VAL A 342 23.79 3.67 19.65
CA VAL A 342 23.22 3.33 20.97
C VAL A 342 21.69 3.23 20.89
N PHE A 343 21.11 2.13 21.39
CA PHE A 343 19.65 1.98 21.43
C PHE A 343 19.04 2.99 22.43
N LEU A 344 18.11 3.82 21.95
CA LEU A 344 17.48 4.90 22.73
C LEU A 344 16.32 4.38 23.59
N GLU A 345 16.65 3.64 24.64
CA GLU A 345 15.66 3.01 25.51
C GLU A 345 14.81 4.02 26.29
N GLY A 346 13.48 3.87 26.22
CA GLY A 346 12.52 4.82 26.81
C GLY A 346 12.31 6.12 26.03
N GLY A 347 12.87 6.23 24.82
CA GLY A 347 12.62 7.37 23.93
C GLY A 347 11.30 7.26 23.15
N CYS A 348 10.69 8.39 22.86
CA CYS A 348 9.57 8.51 21.92
C CYS A 348 10.11 8.93 20.54
N GLU A 349 9.83 8.15 19.49
CA GLU A 349 10.16 8.52 18.12
C GLU A 349 9.21 9.64 17.63
N PHE A 350 9.73 10.57 16.84
CA PHE A 350 8.95 11.62 16.20
C PHE A 350 9.35 11.84 14.74
N THR A 351 8.38 12.27 13.95
CA THR A 351 8.57 12.73 12.56
C THR A 351 8.14 14.19 12.44
N ALA A 352 8.94 15.00 11.75
CA ALA A 352 8.61 16.39 11.46
C ALA A 352 8.81 16.71 9.96
N ILE A 353 7.72 17.12 9.31
CA ILE A 353 7.71 17.64 7.94
C ILE A 353 8.05 19.13 7.98
N VAL A 354 8.90 19.55 7.06
CA VAL A 354 9.28 20.95 6.86
C VAL A 354 9.09 21.31 5.40
N ILE A 355 8.51 22.49 5.14
CA ILE A 355 8.39 23.06 3.79
C ILE A 355 9.08 24.41 3.74
N ASP A 356 9.72 24.72 2.61
CA ASP A 356 10.25 26.05 2.35
C ASP A 356 9.12 26.96 1.85
N ALA A 357 8.80 27.99 2.64
CA ALA A 357 7.82 29.01 2.29
C ALA A 357 8.49 30.33 1.86
N GLY A 358 9.81 30.29 1.62
CA GLY A 358 10.65 31.44 1.34
C GLY A 358 10.51 31.98 -0.08
N THR A 359 11.53 32.70 -0.52
CA THR A 359 11.67 33.11 -1.93
C THR A 359 12.97 32.52 -2.50
N ALA A 360 13.11 32.52 -3.82
CA ALA A 360 14.25 31.95 -4.55
C ALA A 360 15.64 32.30 -3.98
N ASN A 361 15.78 33.47 -3.35
CA ASN A 361 17.05 33.97 -2.76
C ASN A 361 17.08 33.95 -1.22
N ASN A 362 16.01 33.53 -0.54
CA ASN A 362 15.90 33.53 0.92
C ASN A 362 14.95 32.43 1.41
N SER A 363 15.54 31.31 1.86
CA SER A 363 14.83 30.13 2.37
C SER A 363 14.19 30.39 3.74
N GLU A 364 12.91 30.06 3.85
CA GLU A 364 12.07 30.27 5.03
C GLU A 364 11.36 28.95 5.42
N PRO A 365 12.13 27.93 5.86
CA PRO A 365 11.59 26.62 6.23
C PRO A 365 10.70 26.71 7.47
N ILE A 366 9.42 26.43 7.25
CA ILE A 366 8.39 26.34 8.28
C ILE A 366 8.12 24.86 8.52
N VAL A 367 8.31 24.44 9.76
CA VAL A 367 8.07 23.06 10.20
C VAL A 367 6.61 22.93 10.59
N LEU A 368 5.95 21.87 10.13
CA LEU A 368 4.55 21.62 10.41
C LEU A 368 4.36 21.18 11.88
N LEU A 369 3.17 20.72 12.25
CA LEU A 369 2.98 20.04 13.54
C LEU A 369 3.62 18.65 13.47
N PRO A 370 4.61 18.32 14.31
CA PRO A 370 5.22 16.99 14.30
C PRO A 370 4.22 15.88 14.61
N THR A 371 4.62 14.64 14.39
CA THR A 371 3.89 13.43 14.77
C THR A 371 4.74 12.64 15.76
N GLU A 372 4.16 12.22 16.88
CA GLU A 372 4.70 11.19 17.77
C GLU A 372 4.33 9.81 17.23
N VAL A 373 5.31 8.91 17.20
CA VAL A 373 5.15 7.50 16.82
C VAL A 373 5.18 6.66 18.09
N ASP A 374 4.02 6.19 18.54
CA ASP A 374 3.88 5.36 19.74
C ASP A 374 3.90 3.87 19.34
N LEU A 375 4.82 3.09 19.88
CA LEU A 375 4.94 1.65 19.61
C LEU A 375 4.26 0.84 20.72
N GLN A 376 3.07 0.30 20.43
CA GLN A 376 2.32 -0.50 21.39
C GLN A 376 2.99 -1.85 21.64
N SER A 377 3.59 -2.02 22.82
CA SER A 377 4.20 -3.29 23.25
C SER A 377 3.14 -4.32 23.66
N SER A 378 2.90 -5.29 22.78
CA SER A 378 2.03 -6.44 23.03
C SER A 378 2.58 -7.32 24.15
N SER A 379 1.96 -7.24 25.33
CA SER A 379 2.50 -7.71 26.62
C SER A 379 2.59 -9.23 26.83
N ASN A 380 2.60 -10.04 25.76
CA ASN A 380 2.61 -11.51 25.81
C ASN A 380 3.48 -12.20 24.71
N SER A 381 4.36 -11.48 24.00
CA SER A 381 5.26 -12.08 23.00
C SER A 381 6.68 -11.52 23.09
N GLU A 382 7.63 -12.32 23.61
CA GLU A 382 9.06 -11.98 23.70
C GLU A 382 9.81 -12.17 22.36
N THR A 383 9.19 -11.79 21.25
CA THR A 383 9.76 -11.85 19.90
C THR A 383 10.63 -10.61 19.63
N GLN A 384 11.93 -10.81 19.40
CA GLN A 384 12.92 -9.72 19.28
C GLN A 384 12.58 -8.67 18.20
N GLU A 385 11.88 -9.09 17.14
CA GLU A 385 11.47 -8.25 16.01
C GLU A 385 10.45 -7.15 16.38
N ASP A 386 9.71 -7.30 17.49
CA ASP A 386 8.63 -6.39 17.85
C ASP A 386 9.07 -5.02 18.39
N THR A 387 10.38 -4.75 18.45
CA THR A 387 10.95 -3.56 19.14
C THR A 387 11.33 -2.38 18.24
N ILE A 388 11.16 -2.46 16.91
CA ILE A 388 11.54 -1.39 15.96
C ILE A 388 10.33 -0.90 15.14
N PHE A 389 10.31 0.38 14.76
CA PHE A 389 9.41 0.92 13.73
C PHE A 389 9.88 0.52 12.31
N ASN A 390 9.54 -0.70 11.89
CA ASN A 390 9.99 -1.33 10.65
C ASN A 390 9.11 -1.00 9.41
N TYR A 391 9.53 -1.44 8.21
CA TYR A 391 8.81 -1.23 6.95
C TYR A 391 7.33 -1.61 7.02
N ARG A 392 7.00 -2.79 7.57
CA ARG A 392 5.62 -3.27 7.71
C ARG A 392 4.78 -2.33 8.56
N ARG A 393 5.35 -1.82 9.65
CA ARG A 393 4.69 -0.85 10.55
C ARG A 393 4.55 0.55 9.92
N LYS A 394 5.45 0.93 9.00
CA LYS A 394 5.42 2.22 8.28
C LYS A 394 4.39 2.30 7.15
N TYR A 395 4.09 1.17 6.48
CA TYR A 395 3.28 1.17 5.24
C TYR A 395 2.05 0.23 5.25
N LEU A 396 1.89 -0.68 6.22
CA LEU A 396 0.75 -1.61 6.27
C LEU A 396 -0.09 -1.42 7.55
N PRO A 397 -1.43 -1.58 7.48
CA PRO A 397 -2.31 -1.50 8.65
C PRO A 397 -1.85 -2.40 9.81
N THR A 398 -1.67 -1.80 10.99
CA THR A 398 -1.25 -2.50 12.21
C THR A 398 -1.77 -1.80 13.45
N GLN A 399 -2.08 -2.56 14.50
CA GLN A 399 -2.39 -2.03 15.84
C GLN A 399 -1.12 -1.89 16.71
N GLN A 400 0.05 -2.28 16.22
CA GLN A 400 1.33 -2.18 16.96
C GLN A 400 1.91 -0.75 16.99
N VAL A 401 1.29 0.20 16.29
CA VAL A 401 1.73 1.61 16.22
C VAL A 401 0.51 2.51 16.39
N THR A 402 0.71 3.74 16.88
CA THR A 402 -0.31 4.79 16.88
C THR A 402 0.34 6.15 16.66
N TYR A 403 -0.26 6.98 15.78
CA TYR A 403 0.28 8.28 15.39
C TYR A 403 -0.49 9.45 16.03
N HIS A 404 0.18 10.26 16.86
CA HIS A 404 -0.40 11.46 17.47
C HIS A 404 0.18 12.74 16.83
N THR A 405 -0.68 13.54 16.19
CA THR A 405 -0.33 14.80 15.52
C THR A 405 -1.30 15.90 15.99
N PRO A 406 -0.86 16.96 16.71
CA PRO A 406 0.49 17.17 17.27
C PRO A 406 0.87 16.08 18.30
N PRO A 407 2.16 15.92 18.63
CA PRO A 407 2.59 14.92 19.60
C PRO A 407 2.06 15.26 20.99
N ARG A 408 2.03 14.27 21.89
CA ARG A 408 1.58 14.40 23.29
C ARG A 408 2.66 15.06 24.18
N PHE A 409 3.74 15.58 23.58
CA PHE A 409 4.88 16.20 24.26
C PHE A 409 4.55 17.60 24.81
N PRO A 410 5.31 18.13 25.79
CA PRO A 410 5.20 19.51 26.23
C PRO A 410 5.48 20.51 25.09
N ALA A 411 4.78 21.64 25.08
CA ALA A 411 4.92 22.64 24.00
C ALA A 411 6.37 23.11 23.74
N GLU A 412 7.18 23.27 24.77
CA GLU A 412 8.61 23.61 24.67
C GLU A 412 9.42 22.57 23.87
N VAL A 413 9.06 21.29 23.97
CA VAL A 413 9.68 20.21 23.19
C VAL A 413 9.24 20.28 21.74
N ILE A 414 7.96 20.58 21.48
CA ILE A 414 7.42 20.78 20.13
C ILE A 414 8.10 21.98 19.45
N ASP A 415 8.19 23.12 20.13
CA ASP A 415 8.87 24.32 19.62
C ASP A 415 10.38 24.06 19.43
N CYS A 416 11.04 23.28 20.30
CA CYS A 416 12.43 22.84 20.12
C CYS A 416 12.63 21.95 18.88
N ILE A 417 11.75 20.97 18.65
CA ILE A 417 11.74 20.14 17.43
C ILE A 417 11.59 21.02 16.19
N ARG A 418 10.59 21.92 16.19
CA ARG A 418 10.32 22.84 15.06
C ARG A 418 11.49 23.79 14.79
N GLN A 419 12.12 24.33 15.84
CA GLN A 419 13.31 25.17 15.69
C GLN A 419 14.51 24.37 15.14
N GLY A 420 14.76 23.17 15.68
CA GLY A 420 15.88 22.33 15.25
C GLY A 420 15.77 21.94 13.79
N VAL A 421 14.61 21.45 13.35
CA VAL A 421 14.36 21.07 11.95
C VAL A 421 14.47 22.28 11.00
N SER A 422 13.96 23.46 11.40
CA SER A 422 14.12 24.71 10.62
C SER A 422 15.59 25.15 10.48
N LEU A 423 16.44 24.88 11.47
CA LEU A 423 17.89 25.13 11.42
C LEU A 423 18.60 24.09 10.54
N LEU A 424 18.35 22.79 10.73
CA LEU A 424 18.95 21.71 9.94
C LEU A 424 18.68 21.86 8.44
N PHE A 425 17.45 22.22 8.06
CA PHE A 425 17.06 22.47 6.68
C PHE A 425 17.95 23.54 6.01
N ARG A 426 18.25 24.63 6.72
CA ARG A 426 19.13 25.70 6.22
C ARG A 426 20.60 25.27 6.18
N HIS A 427 21.13 24.64 7.23
CA HIS A 427 22.54 24.25 7.30
C HIS A 427 22.91 23.19 6.24
N LEU A 428 22.04 22.20 6.02
CA LEU A 428 22.22 21.16 5.01
C LEU A 428 21.90 21.63 3.58
N GLY A 429 21.36 22.84 3.41
CA GLY A 429 21.00 23.40 2.11
C GLY A 429 19.90 22.59 1.41
N LEU A 430 18.85 22.25 2.16
CA LEU A 430 17.68 21.55 1.64
C LEU A 430 16.75 22.55 0.93
N HIS A 431 15.89 22.06 0.04
CA HIS A 431 14.96 22.89 -0.74
C HIS A 431 13.58 22.26 -0.90
N ASP A 432 12.57 23.14 -1.00
CA ASP A 432 11.13 22.88 -1.13
C ASP A 432 10.47 22.14 0.04
N PHE A 433 10.93 20.94 0.39
CA PHE A 433 10.42 20.17 1.53
C PHE A 433 11.41 19.09 1.98
N ALA A 434 11.24 18.58 3.21
CA ALA A 434 11.95 17.41 3.74
C ALA A 434 11.15 16.74 4.89
N ARG A 435 11.51 15.50 5.24
CA ARG A 435 11.06 14.82 6.45
C ARG A 435 12.26 14.54 7.35
N ILE A 436 12.29 15.14 8.54
CA ILE A 436 13.32 14.84 9.55
C ILE A 436 12.68 14.02 10.67
N ASP A 437 13.25 12.84 10.90
CA ASP A 437 12.86 11.91 11.96
C ASP A 437 13.87 11.99 13.12
N GLY A 438 13.41 11.72 14.34
CA GLY A 438 14.20 11.89 15.55
C GLY A 438 13.55 11.32 16.82
N TRP A 439 14.15 11.62 17.97
CA TRP A 439 13.78 11.02 19.25
C TRP A 439 13.68 12.05 20.37
N PHE A 440 12.64 11.96 21.20
CA PHE A 440 12.50 12.71 22.44
C PHE A 440 12.72 11.80 23.65
N LEU A 441 13.70 12.14 24.49
CA LEU A 441 14.16 11.36 25.62
C LEU A 441 13.80 12.08 26.92
N THR A 442 12.72 11.64 27.59
CA THR A 442 12.26 12.22 28.87
C THR A 442 13.26 12.06 30.02
N THR A 443 14.09 11.02 29.95
CA THR A 443 15.23 10.80 30.84
C THR A 443 16.51 10.83 30.00
N PRO A 444 17.49 11.68 30.29
CA PRO A 444 18.73 11.74 29.52
C PRO A 444 19.58 10.47 29.75
N VAL A 445 20.09 9.89 28.67
CA VAL A 445 20.91 8.66 28.71
C VAL A 445 22.26 8.98 29.34
N THR A 446 22.76 8.09 30.21
CA THR A 446 24.05 8.26 30.90
C THR A 446 25.24 8.41 29.95
N SER A 447 25.20 7.79 28.76
CA SER A 447 26.21 7.92 27.71
C SER A 447 26.15 9.25 26.91
N LEU A 448 25.07 10.03 27.05
CA LEU A 448 24.96 11.38 26.47
C LEU A 448 25.47 12.48 27.41
N HIS A 449 25.67 12.19 28.70
CA HIS A 449 26.07 13.19 29.69
C HIS A 449 27.58 13.50 29.68
N SER A 450 27.96 14.53 28.94
CA SER A 450 29.22 15.25 29.11
C SER A 450 28.97 16.74 29.39
N SER A 451 29.96 17.45 29.94
CA SER A 451 29.90 18.90 30.10
C SER A 451 29.75 19.61 28.75
N GLU A 452 30.40 19.10 27.71
CA GLU A 452 30.33 19.64 26.33
C GLU A 452 28.97 19.43 25.67
N ASN A 453 28.25 18.35 26.01
CA ASN A 453 26.90 18.10 25.51
C ASN A 453 25.84 18.97 26.20
N SER A 454 26.14 19.63 27.33
CA SER A 454 25.18 20.49 28.04
C SER A 454 24.87 21.81 27.29
N SER A 455 25.76 22.28 26.43
CA SER A 455 25.60 23.51 25.63
C SER A 455 25.07 23.27 24.22
N LYS A 456 24.93 22.01 23.79
CA LYS A 456 24.45 21.63 22.45
C LYS A 456 22.93 21.78 22.32
N PHE A 457 22.47 22.00 21.09
CA PHE A 457 21.05 22.09 20.75
C PHE A 457 20.36 20.72 20.95
N GLY A 458 19.14 20.77 21.49
CA GLY A 458 18.29 19.61 21.78
C GLY A 458 17.94 19.45 23.26
N ASN A 459 18.71 20.05 24.18
CA ASN A 459 18.39 20.04 25.61
C ASN A 459 17.17 20.95 25.92
N THR A 460 16.14 20.39 26.58
CA THR A 460 14.97 21.13 27.10
C THR A 460 14.83 20.88 28.60
N LYS A 461 13.95 21.61 29.30
CA LYS A 461 13.71 21.33 30.75
C LYS A 461 12.92 20.03 31.01
N TYR A 462 12.44 19.37 29.96
CA TYR A 462 11.65 18.14 30.02
C TYR A 462 12.38 16.89 29.52
N GLY A 463 13.62 17.03 29.01
CA GLY A 463 14.34 15.96 28.35
C GLY A 463 15.14 16.44 27.13
N THR A 464 15.69 15.49 26.37
CA THR A 464 16.58 15.75 25.23
C THR A 464 15.89 15.40 23.91
N VAL A 465 15.96 16.30 22.93
CA VAL A 465 15.58 16.09 21.53
C VAL A 465 16.83 15.72 20.73
N LEU A 466 16.76 14.62 19.97
CA LEU A 466 17.77 14.17 19.02
C LEU A 466 17.15 14.10 17.61
N PHE A 467 17.96 14.29 16.59
CA PHE A 467 17.59 14.10 15.17
C PHE A 467 18.48 13.01 14.58
N THR A 468 17.93 12.07 13.82
CA THR A 468 18.67 10.86 13.39
C THR A 468 18.61 10.59 11.89
N ASP A 469 17.47 10.79 11.24
CA ASP A 469 17.27 10.37 9.86
C ASP A 469 16.63 11.51 9.04
N ILE A 470 17.30 11.90 7.95
CA ILE A 470 16.97 13.09 7.16
C ILE A 470 16.59 12.64 5.74
N ASN A 471 15.29 12.54 5.52
CA ASN A 471 14.71 12.04 4.27
C ASN A 471 14.41 13.23 3.37
N LEU A 472 14.98 13.20 2.18
CA LEU A 472 14.98 14.30 1.21
C LEU A 472 13.74 14.25 0.31
N ILE A 473 13.15 13.07 0.19
CA ILE A 473 11.87 12.85 -0.48
C ILE A 473 11.00 12.10 0.54
N SER A 474 10.11 12.82 1.23
CA SER A 474 9.08 12.17 2.04
C SER A 474 8.28 11.19 1.17
N GLY A 475 7.97 10.02 1.70
CA GLY A 475 6.90 9.18 1.15
C GLY A 475 5.62 9.99 0.98
N MET A 476 4.90 9.75 -0.12
CA MET A 476 3.71 10.51 -0.54
C MET A 476 2.50 9.61 -0.79
N GLU A 477 2.39 8.49 -0.07
CA GLU A 477 1.16 7.69 -0.02
C GLU A 477 0.02 8.45 0.69
N GLN A 478 -1.25 8.13 0.42
CA GLN A 478 -2.41 8.90 0.89
C GLN A 478 -2.48 9.12 2.43
N THR A 479 -1.90 8.22 3.24
CA THR A 479 -1.85 8.36 4.72
C THR A 479 -0.48 8.78 5.25
N SER A 480 0.46 9.18 4.39
CA SER A 480 1.83 9.52 4.77
C SER A 480 1.94 10.84 5.56
N PHE A 481 3.03 10.98 6.33
CA PHE A 481 3.24 12.12 7.24
C PHE A 481 3.13 13.49 6.58
N ILE A 482 3.51 13.64 5.29
CA ILE A 482 3.38 14.91 4.57
C ILE A 482 1.91 15.38 4.52
N PHE A 483 0.95 14.48 4.27
CA PHE A 483 -0.47 14.83 4.24
C PHE A 483 -1.12 14.83 5.61
N GLN A 484 -0.73 13.93 6.53
CA GLN A 484 -1.18 13.98 7.92
C GLN A 484 -0.84 15.35 8.55
N GLN A 485 0.42 15.78 8.48
CA GLN A 485 0.85 17.03 9.09
C GLN A 485 0.32 18.26 8.33
N ALA A 486 0.33 18.26 7.00
CA ALA A 486 -0.19 19.39 6.20
C ALA A 486 -1.70 19.60 6.40
N SER A 487 -2.50 18.55 6.47
CA SER A 487 -3.94 18.67 6.69
C SER A 487 -4.30 19.25 8.06
N THR A 488 -3.54 18.93 9.13
CA THR A 488 -3.74 19.57 10.44
C THR A 488 -3.53 21.08 10.42
N VAL A 489 -2.79 21.62 9.45
CA VAL A 489 -2.52 23.07 9.27
C VAL A 489 -3.18 23.65 8.01
N GLY A 490 -4.27 23.06 7.55
CA GLY A 490 -5.16 23.67 6.55
C GLY A 490 -4.88 23.32 5.09
N PHE A 491 -3.99 22.36 4.80
CA PHE A 491 -3.62 22.00 3.43
C PHE A 491 -4.14 20.64 2.98
N SER A 492 -4.94 20.61 1.91
CA SER A 492 -5.27 19.39 1.17
C SER A 492 -4.05 18.76 0.49
N HIS A 493 -4.16 17.48 0.11
CA HIS A 493 -3.14 16.78 -0.69
C HIS A 493 -2.76 17.57 -1.96
N SER A 494 -3.76 18.05 -2.70
CA SER A 494 -3.55 18.84 -3.92
C SER A 494 -2.84 20.15 -3.61
N ARG A 495 -3.26 20.85 -2.53
CA ARG A 495 -2.69 22.14 -2.15
C ARG A 495 -1.24 22.05 -1.72
N ILE A 496 -0.87 21.08 -0.87
CA ILE A 496 0.52 20.97 -0.41
C ILE A 496 1.47 20.61 -1.57
N LEU A 497 1.07 19.68 -2.45
CA LEU A 497 1.88 19.31 -3.62
C LEU A 497 1.98 20.46 -4.63
N ARG A 498 0.87 21.15 -4.95
CA ARG A 498 0.89 22.32 -5.83
C ARG A 498 1.70 23.47 -5.23
N THR A 499 1.63 23.71 -3.92
CA THR A 499 2.49 24.68 -3.20
C THR A 499 3.96 24.35 -3.34
N ILE A 500 4.34 23.08 -3.18
CA ILE A 500 5.72 22.59 -3.35
C ILE A 500 6.20 22.80 -4.80
N VAL A 501 5.39 22.45 -5.81
CA VAL A 501 5.72 22.67 -7.23
C VAL A 501 5.82 24.17 -7.56
N GLN A 502 4.93 25.01 -7.02
CA GLN A 502 4.96 26.47 -7.20
C GLN A 502 6.20 27.10 -6.58
N HIS A 503 6.57 26.72 -5.35
CA HIS A 503 7.81 27.16 -4.72
C HIS A 503 9.04 26.73 -5.55
N ALA A 504 9.10 25.45 -5.96
CA ALA A 504 10.17 24.92 -6.80
C ALA A 504 10.32 25.74 -8.10
N CYS A 505 9.20 26.07 -8.77
CA CYS A 505 9.21 26.93 -9.96
C CYS A 505 9.79 28.32 -9.70
N THR A 506 9.68 28.89 -8.49
CA THR A 506 10.33 30.18 -8.18
C THR A 506 11.85 30.10 -8.15
N ARG A 507 12.42 28.94 -7.81
CA ARG A 507 13.89 28.74 -7.73
C ARG A 507 14.58 28.80 -9.08
N PHE A 508 13.85 28.65 -10.19
CA PHE A 508 14.39 28.66 -11.55
C PHE A 508 13.90 29.89 -12.33
N PRO A 509 14.75 30.89 -12.60
CA PRO A 509 14.35 32.12 -13.29
C PRO A 509 13.69 31.91 -14.67
N SER A 510 14.04 30.82 -15.36
CA SER A 510 13.41 30.39 -16.61
C SER A 510 11.93 30.02 -16.47
N LEU A 511 11.48 29.61 -15.28
CA LEU A 511 10.11 29.18 -15.02
C LEU A 511 9.19 30.27 -14.50
N VAL A 512 9.70 31.45 -14.11
CA VAL A 512 8.85 32.55 -13.61
C VAL A 512 7.73 32.93 -14.60
N PRO A 513 7.95 33.05 -15.93
CA PRO A 513 6.86 33.29 -16.88
C PRO A 513 5.85 32.14 -16.95
N CYS A 514 6.33 30.89 -16.84
CA CYS A 514 5.49 29.70 -16.86
C CYS A 514 4.61 29.60 -15.61
N ASN A 515 5.19 29.81 -14.42
CA ASN A 515 4.48 29.80 -13.15
C ASN A 515 3.42 30.90 -13.10
N ASN A 516 3.71 32.08 -13.65
CA ASN A 516 2.74 33.17 -13.77
C ASN A 516 1.61 32.82 -14.75
N ALA A 517 1.91 32.21 -15.90
CA ALA A 517 0.91 31.77 -16.88
C ALA A 517 0.00 30.65 -16.33
N TRP A 518 0.58 29.68 -15.61
CA TRP A 518 -0.15 28.64 -14.87
C TRP A 518 -1.05 29.27 -13.82
N THR A 519 -0.52 30.13 -12.95
CA THR A 519 -1.27 30.81 -11.88
C THR A 519 -2.40 31.71 -12.42
N ALA A 520 -2.24 32.27 -13.63
CA ALA A 520 -3.31 32.98 -14.32
C ALA A 520 -4.41 32.01 -14.83
N LEU A 521 -4.02 30.87 -15.40
CA LEU A 521 -4.94 29.82 -15.84
C LEU A 521 -5.72 29.21 -14.67
N SER A 522 -5.06 28.85 -13.55
CA SER A 522 -5.73 28.35 -12.34
C SER A 522 -6.77 29.36 -11.81
N ARG A 523 -6.41 30.65 -11.76
CA ARG A 523 -7.34 31.72 -11.33
C ARG A 523 -8.50 31.93 -12.29
N LYS A 524 -8.26 31.81 -13.61
CA LYS A 524 -9.31 31.85 -14.64
C LYS A 524 -10.30 30.70 -14.44
N LEU A 525 -9.82 29.46 -14.38
CA LEU A 525 -10.66 28.26 -14.19
C LEU A 525 -11.44 28.31 -12.87
N LEU A 526 -10.82 28.75 -11.77
CA LEU A 526 -11.51 28.95 -10.48
C LEU A 526 -12.64 30.00 -10.60
N SER A 527 -12.42 31.07 -11.35
CA SER A 527 -13.40 32.13 -11.56
C SER A 527 -14.54 31.68 -12.48
N GLU A 528 -14.24 30.91 -13.53
CA GLU A 528 -15.23 30.33 -14.45
C GLU A 528 -16.10 29.28 -13.73
N LYS A 529 -15.51 28.42 -12.89
CA LYS A 529 -16.24 27.48 -12.03
C LYS A 529 -17.15 28.17 -11.01
N GLN A 530 -16.69 29.26 -10.38
CA GLN A 530 -17.51 30.07 -9.47
C GLN A 530 -18.65 30.81 -10.22
N ALA A 531 -18.40 31.27 -11.44
CA ALA A 531 -19.43 31.86 -12.29
C ALA A 531 -20.49 30.83 -12.72
N GLU A 532 -20.10 29.60 -13.09
CA GLU A 532 -21.06 28.53 -13.39
C GLU A 532 -21.92 28.15 -12.17
N ALA A 533 -21.31 27.99 -10.98
CA ALA A 533 -22.03 27.67 -9.76
C ALA A 533 -23.07 28.74 -9.41
N THR A 534 -22.72 30.03 -9.55
CA THR A 534 -23.64 31.14 -9.30
C THR A 534 -24.69 31.31 -10.40
N HIS A 535 -24.38 30.99 -11.66
CA HIS A 535 -25.37 31.03 -12.76
C HIS A 535 -26.36 29.87 -12.76
N LYS A 536 -25.96 28.67 -12.32
CA LYS A 536 -26.86 27.50 -12.23
C LYS A 536 -27.75 27.52 -10.99
N GLY A 537 -27.36 28.27 -9.94
CA GLY A 537 -28.10 28.32 -8.66
C GLY A 537 -28.09 27.00 -7.89
N THR A 538 -27.32 26.01 -8.35
CA THR A 538 -27.21 24.67 -7.78
C THR A 538 -26.34 24.70 -6.53
N SER A 539 -26.92 24.39 -5.38
CA SER A 539 -26.17 23.93 -4.21
C SER A 539 -25.31 22.71 -4.59
N LYS A 540 -24.09 22.63 -4.05
CA LYS A 540 -23.25 21.42 -4.17
C LYS A 540 -24.05 20.18 -3.75
N GLN A 541 -23.95 19.12 -4.53
CA GLN A 541 -24.61 17.85 -4.21
C GLN A 541 -23.88 17.21 -3.04
N LYS A 542 -24.60 16.95 -1.94
CA LYS A 542 -24.02 16.34 -0.75
C LYS A 542 -23.85 14.84 -0.91
N VAL A 543 -22.69 14.34 -0.50
CA VAL A 543 -22.29 12.94 -0.58
C VAL A 543 -21.66 12.54 0.74
N PHE A 544 -22.14 11.47 1.36
CA PHE A 544 -21.52 10.90 2.54
C PHE A 544 -20.87 9.56 2.19
N VAL A 545 -19.55 9.45 2.38
CA VAL A 545 -18.80 8.21 2.11
C VAL A 545 -18.64 7.45 3.42
N ILE A 546 -19.39 6.36 3.60
CA ILE A 546 -19.37 5.57 4.84
C ILE A 546 -18.51 4.31 4.72
N PHE A 547 -17.64 4.11 5.71
CA PHE A 547 -16.66 3.02 5.81
C PHE A 547 -16.41 2.64 7.27
N GLY A 548 -15.54 1.65 7.54
CA GLY A 548 -15.32 1.05 8.85
C GLY A 548 -16.09 -0.27 9.04
N GLY A 549 -16.69 -0.45 10.21
CA GLY A 549 -17.44 -1.65 10.60
C GLY A 549 -16.71 -2.61 11.56
N ASP A 550 -17.41 -3.67 11.97
CA ASP A 550 -16.93 -4.69 12.94
C ASP A 550 -16.15 -5.86 12.30
N THR A 551 -16.10 -5.95 10.97
CA THR A 551 -15.56 -7.10 10.23
C THR A 551 -14.03 -7.19 10.29
N SER A 552 -13.47 -8.33 9.87
CA SER A 552 -12.05 -8.46 9.51
C SER A 552 -11.67 -7.48 8.39
N GLU A 553 -12.59 -7.24 7.46
CA GLU A 553 -12.42 -6.39 6.27
C GLU A 553 -12.46 -4.88 6.57
N ARG A 554 -12.72 -4.46 7.83
CA ARG A 554 -12.85 -3.04 8.24
C ARG A 554 -11.66 -2.14 7.86
N GLN A 555 -10.44 -2.69 7.78
CA GLN A 555 -9.25 -1.93 7.35
C GLN A 555 -9.23 -1.70 5.83
N VAL A 556 -9.65 -2.69 5.05
CA VAL A 556 -9.84 -2.56 3.59
C VAL A 556 -10.99 -1.59 3.29
N SER A 557 -12.02 -1.61 4.13
CA SER A 557 -13.16 -0.69 4.15
C SER A 557 -12.70 0.76 4.39
N LEU A 558 -11.87 1.02 5.41
CA LEU A 558 -11.21 2.33 5.59
C LEU A 558 -10.39 2.76 4.36
N MET A 559 -9.48 1.92 3.86
CA MET A 559 -8.67 2.24 2.67
C MET A 559 -9.53 2.53 1.43
N SER A 560 -10.66 1.84 1.29
CA SER A 560 -11.62 2.03 0.19
C SER A 560 -12.37 3.35 0.34
N GLY A 561 -12.89 3.64 1.53
CA GLY A 561 -13.60 4.89 1.83
C GLY A 561 -12.72 6.11 1.68
N THR A 562 -11.48 6.08 2.18
CA THR A 562 -10.49 7.16 1.99
C THR A 562 -10.18 7.39 0.52
N ASN A 563 -9.95 6.33 -0.27
CA ASN A 563 -9.65 6.45 -1.69
C ASN A 563 -10.85 7.01 -2.50
N VAL A 564 -12.07 6.53 -2.24
CA VAL A 564 -13.31 7.05 -2.83
C VAL A 564 -13.50 8.53 -2.49
N TRP A 565 -13.34 8.90 -1.23
CA TRP A 565 -13.49 10.28 -0.76
C TRP A 565 -12.48 11.23 -1.41
N LEU A 566 -11.18 10.89 -1.43
CA LEU A 566 -10.15 11.70 -2.09
C LEU A 566 -10.42 11.87 -3.60
N ASN A 567 -10.90 10.81 -4.28
CA ASN A 567 -11.24 10.88 -5.69
C ASN A 567 -12.45 11.79 -5.98
N LEU A 568 -13.49 11.71 -5.15
CA LEU A 568 -14.71 12.52 -5.29
C LEU A 568 -14.53 13.98 -4.84
N GLN A 569 -13.58 14.27 -3.94
CA GLN A 569 -13.20 15.63 -3.54
C GLN A 569 -12.65 16.49 -4.69
N GLY A 570 -12.23 15.88 -5.81
CA GLY A 570 -11.79 16.59 -7.02
C GLY A 570 -12.91 17.24 -7.85
N PHE A 571 -14.19 17.10 -7.46
CA PHE A 571 -15.35 17.60 -8.21
C PHE A 571 -15.98 18.83 -7.55
N ASP A 572 -15.92 19.98 -8.21
CA ASP A 572 -16.40 21.27 -7.68
C ASP A 572 -17.91 21.31 -7.40
N ASP A 573 -18.72 20.45 -8.04
CA ASP A 573 -20.16 20.36 -7.83
C ASP A 573 -20.56 19.48 -6.63
N LEU A 574 -19.61 18.77 -6.01
CA LEU A 574 -19.86 17.88 -4.86
C LEU A 574 -19.46 18.51 -3.52
N ASP A 575 -20.08 18.05 -2.44
CA ASP A 575 -19.72 18.27 -1.04
C ASP A 575 -19.60 16.91 -0.36
N VAL A 576 -18.37 16.41 -0.16
CA VAL A 576 -18.10 14.98 0.09
C VAL A 576 -17.54 14.76 1.51
N VAL A 577 -18.40 14.27 2.41
CA VAL A 577 -18.10 14.06 3.83
C VAL A 577 -17.75 12.59 4.12
N PRO A 578 -16.55 12.28 4.65
CA PRO A 578 -16.16 10.93 5.05
C PRO A 578 -16.76 10.56 6.43
N CYS A 579 -17.23 9.33 6.57
CA CYS A 579 -17.92 8.84 7.76
C CYS A 579 -17.39 7.48 8.23
N LEU A 580 -16.92 7.40 9.48
CA LEU A 580 -16.57 6.13 10.12
C LEU A 580 -17.81 5.54 10.83
N LEU A 581 -18.28 4.40 10.35
CA LEU A 581 -19.02 3.42 11.15
C LEU A 581 -18.03 2.81 12.15
N ALA A 582 -18.11 3.23 13.41
CA ALA A 582 -17.15 2.82 14.43
C ALA A 582 -17.34 1.35 14.83
N PRO A 583 -16.25 0.63 15.18
CA PRO A 583 -16.36 -0.73 15.71
C PRO A 583 -17.04 -0.71 17.08
N SER A 584 -17.97 -1.64 17.28
CA SER A 584 -18.82 -1.76 18.48
C SER A 584 -18.03 -2.08 19.76
N ASN A 585 -16.79 -2.56 19.63
CA ASN A 585 -15.94 -3.01 20.75
C ASN A 585 -14.82 -2.02 21.09
N GLY A 586 -15.18 -0.83 21.54
CA GLY A 586 -14.31 0.03 22.34
C GLY A 586 -14.59 -0.14 23.84
N TYR A 587 -13.74 -0.89 24.56
CA TYR A 587 -13.74 -1.00 26.03
C TYR A 587 -15.01 -1.54 26.75
N SER A 588 -15.93 -2.24 26.08
CA SER A 588 -17.03 -2.94 26.77
C SER A 588 -16.73 -4.43 27.01
N SER A 589 -16.27 -4.78 28.20
CA SER A 589 -16.02 -6.17 28.61
C SER A 589 -17.27 -6.90 29.12
N SER A 590 -18.41 -6.75 28.41
CA SER A 590 -19.68 -7.42 28.73
C SER A 590 -20.18 -8.28 27.56
N LEU A 591 -19.94 -9.58 27.64
CA LEU A 591 -20.65 -10.56 26.81
C LEU A 591 -22.17 -10.48 27.08
N ASN A 592 -22.97 -10.71 26.04
CA ASN A 592 -24.44 -10.84 26.03
C ASN A 592 -25.26 -9.54 26.12
N GLN A 593 -25.43 -8.87 24.98
CA GLN A 593 -26.73 -8.32 24.58
C GLN A 593 -26.77 -8.02 23.08
N ASP A 594 -27.94 -8.18 22.46
CA ASP A 594 -28.18 -7.81 21.06
C ASP A 594 -28.23 -6.28 20.94
N VAL A 595 -27.08 -5.67 20.65
CA VAL A 595 -26.99 -4.25 20.29
C VAL A 595 -27.71 -4.07 18.96
N SER A 596 -28.86 -3.40 18.96
CA SER A 596 -29.60 -3.12 17.73
C SER A 596 -28.72 -2.34 16.75
N ASP A 597 -28.76 -2.66 15.46
CA ASP A 597 -27.90 -1.98 14.47
C ASP A 597 -28.15 -0.46 14.42
N ASN A 598 -29.37 -0.03 14.74
CA ASN A 598 -29.78 1.37 14.89
C ASN A 598 -28.98 2.16 15.97
N SER A 599 -28.39 1.46 16.94
CA SER A 599 -27.56 2.03 18.02
C SER A 599 -26.04 1.96 17.78
N ARG A 600 -25.60 1.49 16.60
CA ARG A 600 -24.20 1.62 16.17
C ARG A 600 -23.80 3.09 16.07
N GLU A 601 -22.52 3.39 16.26
CA GLU A 601 -22.01 4.76 16.24
C GLU A 601 -21.44 5.13 14.86
N VAL A 602 -21.77 6.32 14.37
CA VAL A 602 -21.23 6.89 13.13
C VAL A 602 -20.61 8.25 13.44
N TRP A 603 -19.36 8.44 12.99
CA TRP A 603 -18.63 9.69 13.14
C TRP A 603 -18.43 10.35 11.77
N MET A 604 -18.94 11.56 11.58
CA MET A 604 -18.52 12.43 10.48
C MET A 604 -17.11 12.94 10.77
N LEU A 605 -16.20 12.80 9.81
CA LEU A 605 -14.76 13.03 10.02
C LEU A 605 -14.29 14.32 9.31
N PRO A 606 -13.54 15.20 9.99
CA PRO A 606 -12.76 16.24 9.33
C PRO A 606 -11.53 15.62 8.66
N TYR A 607 -11.06 16.27 7.59
CA TYR A 607 -9.98 15.81 6.71
C TYR A 607 -8.77 15.16 7.43
N PRO A 608 -8.20 15.73 8.53
CA PRO A 608 -6.97 15.18 9.13
C PRO A 608 -7.16 13.88 9.92
N LEU A 609 -8.39 13.49 10.25
CA LEU A 609 -8.68 12.27 11.01
C LEU A 609 -8.90 11.04 10.12
N VAL A 610 -9.26 11.25 8.84
CA VAL A 610 -9.39 10.18 7.83
C VAL A 610 -8.04 9.54 7.51
N LEU A 611 -6.96 10.31 7.61
CA LEU A 611 -5.61 9.91 7.19
C LEU A 611 -4.89 9.08 8.27
N ARG A 612 -5.40 7.87 8.54
CA ARG A 612 -4.79 6.87 9.46
C ARG A 612 -4.77 5.49 8.80
N HIS A 613 -3.98 4.57 9.36
CA HIS A 613 -3.78 3.24 8.80
C HIS A 613 -4.79 2.21 9.32
N THR A 614 -5.48 2.47 10.44
CA THR A 614 -6.53 1.59 10.97
C THR A 614 -7.79 2.32 11.43
N THR A 615 -8.93 1.62 11.41
CA THR A 615 -10.22 2.15 11.92
C THR A 615 -10.18 2.53 13.40
N GLU A 616 -9.32 1.86 14.17
CA GLU A 616 -9.11 2.05 15.59
C GLU A 616 -8.32 3.33 15.86
N GLU A 617 -7.32 3.67 15.04
CA GLU A 617 -6.66 4.97 15.08
C GLU A 617 -7.61 6.12 14.72
N VAL A 618 -8.45 5.96 13.68
CA VAL A 618 -9.46 6.98 13.34
C VAL A 618 -10.41 7.20 14.52
N HIS A 619 -10.92 6.13 15.13
CA HIS A 619 -11.84 6.23 16.27
C HIS A 619 -11.19 6.84 17.51
N ALA A 620 -9.96 6.43 17.86
CA ALA A 620 -9.20 7.01 18.97
C ALA A 620 -8.92 8.49 18.74
N ALA A 621 -8.50 8.88 17.52
CA ALA A 621 -8.25 10.27 17.17
C ALA A 621 -9.53 11.12 17.16
N CYS A 622 -10.71 10.54 16.87
CA CYS A 622 -11.99 11.23 17.04
C CYS A 622 -12.30 11.55 18.52
N ILE A 623 -11.97 10.63 19.43
CA ILE A 623 -12.14 10.83 20.88
C ILE A 623 -11.15 11.88 21.39
N GLU A 624 -9.87 11.83 20.99
CA GLU A 624 -8.89 12.87 21.33
C GLU A 624 -9.27 14.25 20.76
N ALA A 625 -9.84 14.31 19.55
CA ALA A 625 -10.21 15.55 18.88
C ALA A 625 -11.42 16.29 19.50
N ILE A 626 -12.16 15.66 20.41
CA ILE A 626 -13.25 16.31 21.17
C ILE A 626 -12.89 16.54 22.65
N GLU A 627 -11.71 16.11 23.12
CA GLU A 627 -11.28 16.38 24.50
C GLU A 627 -10.94 17.88 24.69
N PRO A 628 -11.56 18.61 25.65
CA PRO A 628 -11.45 20.08 25.70
C PRO A 628 -10.03 20.65 25.81
N GLU A 629 -9.14 20.00 26.58
CA GLU A 629 -7.74 20.46 26.71
C GLU A 629 -6.88 20.05 25.48
N ARG A 630 -7.24 18.98 24.76
CA ARG A 630 -6.64 18.62 23.47
C ARG A 630 -7.03 19.64 22.41
N VAL A 631 -8.33 19.90 22.22
CA VAL A 631 -8.85 20.93 21.31
C VAL A 631 -8.12 22.26 21.50
N LYS A 632 -8.10 22.77 22.74
CA LYS A 632 -7.45 24.02 23.13
C LYS A 632 -5.94 24.03 22.83
N THR A 633 -5.25 22.91 23.01
CA THR A 633 -3.80 22.78 22.73
C THR A 633 -3.53 22.70 21.24
N THR A 634 -4.27 21.86 20.52
CA THR A 634 -4.16 21.64 19.08
C THR A 634 -4.53 22.89 18.29
N SER A 635 -5.67 23.53 18.56
CA SER A 635 -6.04 24.79 17.89
C SER A 635 -5.05 25.92 18.18
N ARG A 636 -4.42 25.98 19.37
CA ARG A 636 -3.34 26.96 19.64
C ARG A 636 -2.12 26.72 18.73
N LEU A 637 -1.65 25.47 18.67
CA LEU A 637 -0.49 25.08 17.86
C LEU A 637 -0.78 25.23 16.36
N ARG A 638 -1.94 24.77 15.89
CA ARG A 638 -2.44 24.92 14.52
C ARG A 638 -2.45 26.39 14.08
N ASN A 639 -3.08 27.28 14.87
CA ASN A 639 -3.15 28.70 14.54
C ASN A 639 -1.77 29.39 14.55
N GLN A 640 -0.81 28.91 15.36
CA GLN A 640 0.58 29.36 15.32
C GLN A 640 1.23 29.00 13.96
N VAL A 641 1.21 27.71 13.56
CA VAL A 641 1.81 27.27 12.28
C VAL A 641 1.11 27.92 11.08
N MET A 642 -0.23 27.96 11.07
CA MET A 642 -0.98 28.57 9.97
C MET A 642 -0.71 30.07 9.81
N LYS A 643 -0.46 30.80 10.91
CA LYS A 643 -0.05 32.20 10.85
C LYS A 643 1.35 32.36 10.28
N GLU A 644 2.31 31.54 10.72
CA GLU A 644 3.67 31.51 10.16
C GLU A 644 3.63 31.23 8.64
N LEU A 645 2.90 30.18 8.24
CA LEU A 645 2.69 29.79 6.84
C LEU A 645 2.04 30.90 6.02
N ALA A 646 0.94 31.50 6.50
CA ALA A 646 0.27 32.58 5.78
C ALA A 646 1.18 33.81 5.63
N GLN A 647 1.96 34.16 6.66
CA GLN A 647 2.87 35.30 6.62
C GLN A 647 4.05 35.10 5.64
N ALA A 648 4.51 33.86 5.46
CA ALA A 648 5.52 33.53 4.46
C ALA A 648 4.93 33.42 3.04
N LEU A 649 3.88 32.63 2.86
CA LEU A 649 3.31 32.32 1.54
C LEU A 649 2.55 33.49 0.90
N SER A 650 2.01 34.44 1.69
CA SER A 650 1.39 35.67 1.15
C SER A 650 2.37 36.63 0.46
N LYS A 651 3.67 36.30 0.45
CA LYS A 651 4.69 36.97 -0.39
C LYS A 651 4.63 36.53 -1.86
N HIS A 652 3.79 35.55 -2.19
CA HIS A 652 3.66 34.97 -3.53
C HIS A 652 2.25 35.16 -4.10
N ASP A 653 2.14 35.72 -5.32
CA ASP A 653 0.87 35.95 -6.03
C ASP A 653 0.08 34.67 -6.37
N TRP A 654 0.67 33.49 -6.18
CA TRP A 654 0.06 32.19 -6.41
C TRP A 654 -0.60 31.57 -5.18
N PHE A 655 -0.33 32.08 -3.97
CA PHE A 655 -0.90 31.53 -2.74
C PHE A 655 -2.34 32.03 -2.51
N ALA A 656 -3.31 31.21 -2.90
CA ALA A 656 -4.74 31.50 -2.73
C ALA A 656 -5.31 31.13 -1.34
N GLY A 657 -4.46 30.88 -0.34
CA GLY A 657 -4.86 30.48 1.01
C GLY A 657 -4.94 28.97 1.26
N PHE A 658 -5.50 28.63 2.42
CA PHE A 658 -5.74 27.26 2.91
C PHE A 658 -7.09 26.73 2.43
N ASP A 659 -7.22 25.41 2.31
CA ASP A 659 -8.43 24.73 1.82
C ASP A 659 -9.00 23.65 2.75
N ILE A 660 -8.49 23.53 3.98
CA ILE A 660 -9.10 22.73 5.06
C ILE A 660 -9.44 23.62 6.27
N ALA A 661 -10.70 23.52 6.74
CA ALA A 661 -11.23 24.24 7.89
C ALA A 661 -10.76 23.67 9.26
N ASP A 662 -11.10 24.35 10.36
CA ASP A 662 -10.86 23.87 11.74
C ASP A 662 -12.14 23.19 12.26
N GLU A 663 -12.40 21.97 11.77
CA GLU A 663 -13.63 21.22 12.06
C GLU A 663 -13.40 20.08 13.04
N GLN A 664 -14.35 19.88 13.96
CA GLN A 664 -14.36 18.78 14.92
C GLN A 664 -15.21 17.61 14.37
N PRO A 665 -14.85 16.35 14.69
CA PRO A 665 -15.68 15.21 14.29
C PRO A 665 -17.01 15.20 15.04
N ILE A 666 -18.09 14.84 14.33
CA ILE A 666 -19.45 14.85 14.88
C ILE A 666 -19.95 13.42 15.02
N LYS A 667 -20.37 13.06 16.24
CA LYS A 667 -20.85 11.73 16.61
C LYS A 667 -22.38 11.63 16.54
N TYR A 668 -22.87 10.57 15.91
CA TYR A 668 -24.27 10.19 15.78
C TYR A 668 -24.47 8.72 16.12
N SER A 669 -25.69 8.29 16.46
CA SER A 669 -26.09 6.90 16.20
C SER A 669 -26.41 6.70 14.72
N LEU A 670 -26.34 5.47 14.20
CA LEU A 670 -26.63 5.16 12.80
C LEU A 670 -28.01 5.69 12.36
N GLN A 671 -29.04 5.56 13.19
CA GLN A 671 -30.37 6.11 12.88
C GLN A 671 -30.40 7.66 12.87
N GLN A 672 -29.65 8.32 13.75
CA GLN A 672 -29.56 9.79 13.75
C GLN A 672 -28.77 10.30 12.53
N TRP A 673 -27.73 9.58 12.13
CA TRP A 673 -26.94 9.87 10.94
C TRP A 673 -27.79 9.71 9.66
N ILE A 674 -28.54 8.61 9.51
CA ILE A 674 -29.45 8.42 8.36
C ILE A 674 -30.49 9.54 8.28
N ASN A 675 -31.02 9.99 9.42
CA ASN A 675 -31.93 11.15 9.46
C ASN A 675 -31.22 12.44 8.99
N HIS A 676 -29.98 12.68 9.45
CA HIS A 676 -29.19 13.85 9.04
C HIS A 676 -28.85 13.83 7.54
N VAL A 677 -28.46 12.68 6.99
CA VAL A 677 -28.21 12.49 5.55
C VAL A 677 -29.47 12.78 4.73
N LYS A 678 -30.65 12.36 5.22
CA LYS A 678 -31.94 12.66 4.60
C LYS A 678 -32.28 14.16 4.65
N GLU A 679 -32.10 14.80 5.80
CA GLU A 679 -32.30 16.25 5.98
C GLU A 679 -31.33 17.09 5.13
N ALA A 680 -30.19 16.50 4.74
CA ALA A 680 -29.20 17.10 3.86
C ALA A 680 -29.43 16.83 2.36
N GLU A 681 -30.51 16.14 1.97
CA GLU A 681 -30.85 15.72 0.59
C GLU A 681 -29.69 15.01 -0.14
N ALA A 682 -28.93 14.19 0.61
CA ALA A 682 -27.64 13.66 0.19
C ALA A 682 -27.68 12.19 -0.29
N VAL A 683 -26.66 11.80 -1.07
CA VAL A 683 -26.38 10.40 -1.45
C VAL A 683 -25.38 9.76 -0.49
N VAL A 684 -25.55 8.48 -0.18
CA VAL A 684 -24.54 7.68 0.53
C VAL A 684 -23.69 6.86 -0.45
N PHE A 685 -22.38 7.09 -0.45
CA PHE A 685 -21.44 6.14 -1.02
C PHE A 685 -21.11 5.07 0.03
N ILE A 686 -21.48 3.82 -0.23
CA ILE A 686 -21.19 2.69 0.68
C ILE A 686 -19.81 2.13 0.33
N ALA A 687 -18.90 2.17 1.29
CA ALA A 687 -17.58 1.52 1.26
C ALA A 687 -17.33 0.65 2.52
N VAL A 688 -18.41 0.27 3.21
CA VAL A 688 -18.40 -0.69 4.33
C VAL A 688 -18.36 -2.11 3.77
N HIS A 689 -17.29 -2.86 4.06
CA HIS A 689 -17.09 -4.22 3.55
C HIS A 689 -17.50 -5.30 4.55
N GLY A 690 -18.25 -6.29 4.07
CA GLY A 690 -18.83 -7.36 4.88
C GLY A 690 -19.89 -6.90 5.90
N GLY A 691 -20.52 -7.88 6.55
CA GLY A 691 -21.56 -7.65 7.56
C GLY A 691 -22.67 -6.72 7.05
N ILE A 692 -23.05 -5.71 7.86
CA ILE A 692 -24.16 -4.80 7.53
C ILE A 692 -23.97 -3.99 6.25
N GLY A 693 -22.73 -3.93 5.71
CA GLY A 693 -22.43 -3.30 4.42
C GLY A 693 -22.82 -4.15 3.21
N GLU A 694 -22.96 -5.47 3.36
CA GLU A 694 -23.19 -6.41 2.24
C GLU A 694 -24.31 -7.43 2.46
N ASP A 695 -24.81 -7.61 3.69
CA ASP A 695 -25.96 -8.48 3.99
C ASP A 695 -27.34 -7.85 3.68
N GLY A 696 -27.33 -6.59 3.21
CA GLY A 696 -28.52 -5.79 2.90
C GLY A 696 -29.04 -4.92 4.05
N THR A 697 -28.40 -4.92 5.23
CA THR A 697 -28.89 -4.18 6.41
C THR A 697 -28.80 -2.67 6.24
N ILE A 698 -27.62 -2.11 5.93
CA ILE A 698 -27.51 -0.65 5.76
C ILE A 698 -28.32 -0.17 4.55
N GLN A 699 -28.34 -0.96 3.47
CA GLN A 699 -29.19 -0.73 2.31
C GLN A 699 -30.68 -0.62 2.71
N SER A 700 -31.18 -1.56 3.52
CA SER A 700 -32.58 -1.58 3.95
C SER A 700 -32.94 -0.39 4.85
N LEU A 701 -32.00 0.11 5.66
CA LEU A 701 -32.20 1.30 6.48
C LEU A 701 -32.25 2.58 5.61
N LEU A 702 -31.37 2.67 4.61
CA LEU A 702 -31.32 3.79 3.66
C LEU A 702 -32.56 3.82 2.75
N GLU A 703 -32.97 2.69 2.17
CA GLU A 703 -34.22 2.59 1.41
C GLU A 703 -35.44 2.97 2.26
N SER A 704 -35.53 2.49 3.51
CA SER A 704 -36.65 2.80 4.42
C SER A 704 -36.69 4.29 4.80
N ALA A 705 -35.55 4.97 4.81
CA ALA A 705 -35.47 6.41 4.99
C ALA A 705 -35.79 7.18 3.70
N GLY A 706 -35.69 6.55 2.52
CA GLY A 706 -35.73 7.23 1.22
C GLY A 706 -34.42 7.95 0.87
N VAL A 707 -33.29 7.47 1.39
CA VAL A 707 -31.95 8.00 1.12
C VAL A 707 -31.31 7.22 -0.04
N PRO A 708 -30.94 7.88 -1.15
CA PRO A 708 -30.27 7.23 -2.27
C PRO A 708 -28.82 6.84 -1.93
N TYR A 709 -28.35 5.73 -2.50
CA TYR A 709 -27.02 5.20 -2.20
C TYR A 709 -26.43 4.39 -3.36
N THR A 710 -25.11 4.16 -3.31
CA THR A 710 -24.35 3.42 -4.35
C THR A 710 -24.36 1.90 -4.13
N GLY A 711 -24.59 1.14 -5.20
CA GLY A 711 -24.52 -0.33 -5.17
C GLY A 711 -25.89 -1.01 -4.97
N PRO A 712 -25.91 -2.34 -4.83
CA PRO A 712 -27.13 -3.14 -4.97
C PRO A 712 -28.25 -2.90 -3.95
N GLY A 713 -29.49 -3.24 -4.33
CA GLY A 713 -30.65 -3.31 -3.45
C GLY A 713 -30.51 -4.34 -2.31
N PRO A 714 -31.23 -4.20 -1.18
CA PRO A 714 -31.09 -5.06 0.01
C PRO A 714 -31.28 -6.57 -0.28
N ILE A 715 -32.17 -6.90 -1.22
CA ILE A 715 -32.44 -8.27 -1.65
C ILE A 715 -31.22 -8.85 -2.39
N ALA A 716 -30.65 -8.09 -3.31
CA ALA A 716 -29.49 -8.52 -4.11
C ALA A 716 -28.25 -8.70 -3.23
N SER A 717 -27.96 -7.74 -2.34
CA SER A 717 -26.94 -7.84 -1.29
C SER A 717 -27.10 -9.12 -0.47
N ARG A 718 -28.26 -9.35 0.15
CA ARG A 718 -28.53 -10.55 0.95
C ARG A 718 -28.39 -11.86 0.19
N THR A 719 -28.81 -11.91 -1.07
CA THR A 719 -28.70 -13.09 -1.95
C THR A 719 -27.26 -13.36 -2.41
N CYS A 720 -26.43 -12.33 -2.54
CA CYS A 720 -25.02 -12.46 -2.93
C CYS A 720 -24.10 -12.80 -1.74
N MET A 721 -24.41 -12.27 -0.55
CA MET A 721 -23.70 -12.60 0.69
C MET A 721 -23.84 -14.08 1.06
N ASP A 722 -25.01 -14.67 0.82
CA ASP A 722 -25.25 -16.12 1.00
C ASP A 722 -24.92 -16.90 -0.28
N LYS A 723 -23.72 -17.49 -0.32
CA LYS A 723 -23.13 -18.17 -1.49
C LYS A 723 -23.97 -19.36 -2.01
N VAL A 724 -24.87 -19.93 -1.19
CA VAL A 724 -25.83 -20.97 -1.61
C VAL A 724 -27.02 -20.34 -2.32
N SER A 725 -27.56 -19.25 -1.76
CA SER A 725 -28.66 -18.48 -2.32
C SER A 725 -28.30 -17.84 -3.66
N THR A 726 -27.07 -17.33 -3.80
CA THR A 726 -26.54 -16.82 -5.08
C THR A 726 -26.55 -17.92 -6.14
N SER A 727 -26.12 -19.13 -5.76
CA SER A 727 -26.08 -20.29 -6.66
C SER A 727 -27.49 -20.68 -7.11
N LEU A 728 -28.44 -20.83 -6.18
CA LEU A 728 -29.83 -21.17 -6.48
C LEU A 728 -30.53 -20.14 -7.38
N ALA A 729 -30.17 -18.85 -7.25
CA ALA A 729 -30.71 -17.80 -8.12
C ALA A 729 -30.25 -17.92 -9.58
N VAL A 730 -29.03 -18.42 -9.85
CA VAL A 730 -28.43 -18.45 -11.19
C VAL A 730 -28.38 -19.84 -11.85
N ASP A 731 -28.71 -20.92 -11.13
CA ASP A 731 -28.55 -22.31 -11.62
C ASP A 731 -29.26 -22.59 -12.96
N HIS A 732 -30.42 -21.97 -13.15
CA HIS A 732 -31.23 -22.05 -14.36
C HIS A 732 -30.56 -21.41 -15.61
N LEU A 733 -29.47 -20.67 -15.44
CA LEU A 733 -28.72 -20.00 -16.52
C LEU A 733 -27.70 -20.92 -17.23
N THR A 734 -27.68 -22.22 -16.93
CA THR A 734 -26.78 -23.21 -17.57
C THR A 734 -26.83 -23.15 -19.11
N SER A 735 -28.00 -22.88 -19.70
CA SER A 735 -28.16 -22.73 -21.17
C SER A 735 -27.54 -21.45 -21.76
N TYR A 736 -27.15 -20.48 -20.92
CA TYR A 736 -26.48 -19.24 -21.30
C TYR A 736 -24.96 -19.27 -21.02
N GLY A 737 -24.41 -20.40 -20.57
CA GLY A 737 -22.99 -20.53 -20.24
C GLY A 737 -22.63 -20.11 -18.81
N VAL A 738 -23.62 -19.96 -17.92
CA VAL A 738 -23.44 -19.70 -16.48
C VAL A 738 -23.78 -20.95 -15.68
N ARG A 739 -22.81 -21.47 -14.91
CA ARG A 739 -22.96 -22.69 -14.11
C ARG A 739 -22.54 -22.45 -12.66
N THR A 740 -22.99 -23.31 -11.76
CA THR A 740 -22.64 -23.25 -10.33
C THR A 740 -21.78 -24.45 -9.92
N ILE A 741 -20.85 -24.23 -8.99
CA ILE A 741 -20.11 -25.32 -8.34
C ILE A 741 -21.08 -26.06 -7.39
N PRO A 742 -21.19 -27.41 -7.42
CA PRO A 742 -22.03 -28.16 -6.49
C PRO A 742 -21.61 -27.97 -5.02
N LYS A 743 -22.58 -27.75 -4.12
CA LYS A 743 -22.34 -27.38 -2.71
C LYS A 743 -23.05 -28.31 -1.74
N ASP A 744 -22.40 -28.64 -0.62
CA ASP A 744 -23.05 -29.22 0.57
C ASP A 744 -22.94 -28.24 1.74
N GLN A 745 -24.09 -27.73 2.21
CA GLN A 745 -24.15 -26.81 3.36
C GLN A 745 -24.44 -27.58 4.64
N ARG A 746 -23.66 -27.34 5.70
CA ARG A 746 -23.88 -27.94 7.02
C ARG A 746 -23.75 -26.88 8.12
N ALA A 747 -24.56 -26.99 9.17
CA ALA A 747 -24.41 -26.15 10.34
C ALA A 747 -23.09 -26.49 11.07
N THR A 748 -22.37 -25.47 11.53
CA THR A 748 -21.08 -25.65 12.21
C THR A 748 -21.23 -26.49 13.49
N GLU A 749 -22.36 -26.34 14.19
CA GLU A 749 -22.68 -27.18 15.34
C GLU A 749 -22.76 -28.68 15.01
N ASP A 750 -23.36 -29.05 13.88
CA ASP A 750 -23.54 -30.46 13.52
C ASP A 750 -22.20 -31.09 13.11
N ILE A 751 -21.36 -30.34 12.38
CA ILE A 751 -19.97 -30.75 12.09
C ILE A 751 -19.19 -30.96 13.39
N LEU A 752 -19.37 -30.11 14.40
CA LEU A 752 -18.66 -30.20 15.67
C LEU A 752 -19.16 -31.31 16.62
N LYS A 753 -20.37 -31.83 16.40
CA LYS A 753 -21.02 -32.91 17.18
C LYS A 753 -20.89 -34.30 16.56
N SER A 754 -20.83 -34.38 15.23
CA SER A 754 -20.87 -35.65 14.47
C SER A 754 -19.48 -36.26 14.22
N SER A 755 -19.48 -37.50 13.72
CA SER A 755 -18.27 -38.19 13.26
C SER A 755 -17.72 -37.52 12.00
N LEU A 756 -16.52 -36.94 12.10
CA LEU A 756 -15.87 -36.25 10.98
C LEU A 756 -15.46 -37.21 9.84
N VAL A 757 -15.22 -38.47 10.15
CA VAL A 757 -14.93 -39.51 9.14
C VAL A 757 -16.17 -39.83 8.31
N ASP A 758 -17.34 -39.89 8.95
CA ASP A 758 -18.60 -40.15 8.24
C ASP A 758 -19.04 -38.92 7.43
N ILE A 759 -18.88 -37.71 7.98
CA ILE A 759 -19.05 -36.45 7.21
C ILE A 759 -18.12 -36.44 5.98
N TRP A 760 -16.85 -36.82 6.13
CA TRP A 760 -15.92 -36.88 4.99
C TRP A 760 -16.39 -37.86 3.91
N ASN A 761 -16.83 -39.06 4.29
CA ASN A 761 -17.32 -40.08 3.36
C ASN A 761 -18.62 -39.64 2.66
N GLU A 762 -19.55 -39.01 3.38
CA GLU A 762 -20.75 -38.40 2.80
C GLU A 762 -20.42 -37.28 1.81
N LEU A 763 -19.48 -36.39 2.16
CA LEU A 763 -19.04 -35.29 1.29
C LEU A 763 -18.44 -35.82 -0.01
N LYS A 764 -17.53 -36.79 0.06
CA LYS A 764 -16.96 -37.42 -1.14
C LYS A 764 -18.02 -38.07 -2.02
N ALA A 765 -18.98 -38.78 -1.42
CA ALA A 765 -20.06 -39.45 -2.16
C ALA A 765 -21.06 -38.47 -2.80
N LYS A 766 -21.40 -37.37 -2.10
CA LYS A 766 -22.36 -36.36 -2.57
C LYS A 766 -21.75 -35.40 -3.60
N LEU A 767 -20.51 -34.96 -3.39
CA LEU A 767 -19.81 -34.00 -4.24
C LEU A 767 -18.96 -34.67 -5.35
N GLN A 768 -18.88 -36.00 -5.35
CA GLN A 768 -18.17 -36.82 -6.36
C GLN A 768 -16.69 -36.41 -6.53
N THR A 769 -16.02 -36.15 -5.41
CA THR A 769 -14.63 -35.63 -5.37
C THR A 769 -13.79 -36.30 -4.29
N GLU A 770 -12.47 -36.36 -4.52
CA GLU A 770 -11.46 -36.73 -3.53
C GLU A 770 -10.83 -35.51 -2.82
N THR A 771 -11.17 -34.29 -3.23
CA THR A 771 -10.69 -33.04 -2.61
C THR A 771 -11.83 -32.04 -2.47
N VAL A 772 -11.97 -31.49 -1.26
CA VAL A 772 -13.08 -30.61 -0.88
C VAL A 772 -12.53 -29.26 -0.45
N CYS A 773 -13.02 -28.18 -1.03
CA CYS A 773 -12.87 -26.84 -0.49
C CYS A 773 -13.94 -26.61 0.59
N VAL A 774 -13.54 -26.16 1.78
CA VAL A 774 -14.45 -25.65 2.82
C VAL A 774 -14.32 -24.13 2.90
N LYS A 775 -15.45 -23.44 3.07
CA LYS A 775 -15.53 -21.99 3.35
C LYS A 775 -16.82 -21.64 4.10
N PRO A 776 -16.93 -20.46 4.74
CA PRO A 776 -18.19 -20.02 5.32
C PRO A 776 -19.27 -19.75 4.26
N ALA A 777 -20.53 -19.91 4.66
CA ALA A 777 -21.67 -19.66 3.76
C ALA A 777 -21.99 -18.17 3.55
N ARG A 778 -21.63 -17.30 4.53
CA ARG A 778 -22.07 -15.90 4.67
C ARG A 778 -20.99 -14.92 5.12
N ASP A 779 -19.71 -15.28 5.00
CA ASP A 779 -18.59 -14.39 5.29
C ASP A 779 -17.81 -14.07 3.99
N GLY A 780 -16.94 -13.06 4.08
CA GLY A 780 -16.16 -12.51 2.97
C GLY A 780 -15.14 -13.46 2.33
N CYS A 781 -14.50 -12.98 1.27
CA CYS A 781 -13.82 -13.71 0.18
C CYS A 781 -12.72 -14.73 0.58
N SER A 782 -12.26 -14.72 1.83
CA SER A 782 -10.94 -15.28 2.20
C SER A 782 -10.85 -15.84 3.64
N THR A 783 -11.78 -15.53 4.53
CA THR A 783 -11.74 -16.01 5.92
C THR A 783 -12.32 -17.41 6.01
N GLY A 784 -11.58 -18.36 6.58
CA GLY A 784 -12.00 -19.76 6.74
C GLY A 784 -12.01 -20.59 5.45
N VAL A 785 -11.29 -20.17 4.40
CA VAL A 785 -11.19 -20.92 3.14
C VAL A 785 -10.04 -21.93 3.22
N ALA A 786 -10.30 -23.23 3.02
CA ALA A 786 -9.27 -24.29 3.08
C ALA A 786 -9.47 -25.41 2.04
N ARG A 787 -8.37 -25.96 1.51
CA ARG A 787 -8.33 -27.20 0.70
C ARG A 787 -8.15 -28.40 1.64
N LEU A 788 -9.19 -29.22 1.77
CA LEU A 788 -9.17 -30.48 2.53
C LEU A 788 -8.99 -31.66 1.56
N CYS A 789 -8.10 -32.60 1.88
CA CYS A 789 -7.83 -33.80 1.08
C CYS A 789 -8.03 -35.12 1.86
N CYS A 790 -8.17 -35.07 3.20
CA CYS A 790 -8.44 -36.25 4.03
C CYS A 790 -9.28 -35.93 5.28
N PRO A 791 -9.82 -36.94 5.99
CA PRO A 791 -10.58 -36.73 7.24
C PRO A 791 -9.79 -35.98 8.33
N THR A 792 -8.46 -36.13 8.37
CA THR A 792 -7.60 -35.44 9.34
C THR A 792 -7.51 -33.94 9.08
N ASP A 793 -7.61 -33.49 7.81
CA ASP A 793 -7.68 -32.06 7.48
C ASP A 793 -8.96 -31.44 8.03
N LEU A 794 -10.09 -32.15 7.88
CA LEU A 794 -11.37 -31.77 8.45
C LEU A 794 -11.33 -31.76 9.99
N GLU A 795 -10.58 -32.67 10.62
CA GLU A 795 -10.35 -32.67 12.07
C GLU A 795 -9.51 -31.47 12.54
N VAL A 796 -8.45 -31.09 11.83
CA VAL A 796 -7.66 -29.89 12.14
C VAL A 796 -8.53 -28.64 12.02
N TYR A 797 -9.28 -28.51 10.91
CA TYR A 797 -10.17 -27.38 10.66
C TYR A 797 -11.30 -27.28 11.71
N ALA A 798 -11.98 -28.41 12.01
CA ALA A 798 -13.01 -28.47 13.04
C ALA A 798 -12.47 -28.16 14.45
N ASN A 799 -11.24 -28.59 14.78
CA ASN A 799 -10.63 -28.25 16.07
C ASN A 799 -10.27 -26.77 16.20
N ALA A 800 -9.88 -26.09 15.11
CA ALA A 800 -9.66 -24.64 15.13
C ALA A 800 -10.96 -23.87 15.41
N LEU A 801 -12.08 -24.24 14.77
CA LEU A 801 -13.40 -23.69 15.06
C LEU A 801 -13.83 -23.96 16.51
N ARG A 802 -13.69 -25.21 16.98
CA ARG A 802 -14.02 -25.63 18.35
C ARG A 802 -13.24 -24.85 19.41
N ARG A 803 -11.98 -24.49 19.13
CA ARG A 803 -11.10 -23.72 20.01
C ARG A 803 -11.15 -22.21 19.76
N LYS A 804 -11.93 -21.74 18.78
CA LYS A 804 -12.01 -20.33 18.34
C LYS A 804 -10.61 -19.73 18.03
N PHE A 805 -9.77 -20.51 17.36
CA PHE A 805 -8.49 -20.00 16.86
C PHE A 805 -8.74 -18.89 15.84
N GLN A 806 -7.96 -17.81 15.89
CA GLN A 806 -8.00 -16.72 14.91
C GLN A 806 -7.29 -17.09 13.59
N ARG A 807 -6.35 -18.03 13.62
CA ARG A 807 -5.56 -18.48 12.46
C ARG A 807 -5.22 -19.96 12.57
N LEU A 808 -5.19 -20.65 11.43
CA LEU A 808 -4.54 -21.96 11.25
C LEU A 808 -3.10 -21.73 10.75
N PRO A 809 -2.07 -22.31 11.39
CA PRO A 809 -0.68 -22.21 10.93
C PRO A 809 -0.49 -22.76 9.50
N ALA A 810 0.48 -22.21 8.77
CA ALA A 810 0.84 -22.70 7.44
C ALA A 810 1.24 -24.19 7.46
N ASN A 811 0.81 -24.95 6.45
CA ASN A 811 1.09 -26.38 6.28
C ASN A 811 0.66 -27.28 7.47
N CYS A 812 -0.43 -26.93 8.17
CA CYS A 812 -1.04 -27.80 9.19
C CYS A 812 -2.03 -28.82 8.63
N LEU A 813 -2.41 -28.71 7.35
CA LEU A 813 -3.20 -29.66 6.58
C LEU A 813 -2.30 -30.49 5.64
N SER A 814 -2.85 -31.54 5.02
CA SER A 814 -2.11 -32.53 4.22
C SER A 814 -1.55 -32.03 2.89
N ARG A 815 -1.96 -30.85 2.43
CA ARG A 815 -1.38 -30.12 1.29
C ARG A 815 -0.66 -28.86 1.77
N ALA A 816 0.29 -28.37 0.99
CA ALA A 816 0.98 -27.13 1.30
C ALA A 816 0.00 -25.94 1.24
N HIS A 817 0.01 -25.08 2.26
CA HIS A 817 -0.85 -23.90 2.32
C HIS A 817 -0.23 -22.80 3.19
N GLY A 818 -0.55 -21.54 2.89
CA GLY A 818 -0.22 -20.38 3.73
C GLY A 818 -0.98 -20.37 5.06
N VAL A 819 -0.79 -19.34 5.87
CA VAL A 819 -1.61 -19.15 7.08
C VAL A 819 -3.05 -18.88 6.64
N ILE A 820 -4.02 -19.59 7.25
CA ILE A 820 -5.46 -19.39 6.96
C ILE A 820 -6.07 -18.61 8.11
N GLU A 821 -6.56 -17.41 7.84
CA GLU A 821 -7.35 -16.65 8.82
C GLU A 821 -8.68 -17.36 9.08
N MET A 822 -9.03 -17.52 10.35
CA MET A 822 -10.21 -18.28 10.79
C MET A 822 -11.27 -17.33 11.34
N PRO A 823 -12.56 -17.58 11.03
CA PRO A 823 -13.66 -16.71 11.47
C PRO A 823 -13.85 -16.80 12.99
N VAL A 824 -13.84 -15.64 13.65
CA VAL A 824 -14.07 -15.48 15.09
C VAL A 824 -15.13 -14.38 15.30
N PRO A 825 -16.35 -14.71 15.78
CA PRO A 825 -16.82 -16.04 16.16
C PRO A 825 -16.92 -17.01 14.96
N PRO A 826 -16.90 -18.34 15.20
CA PRO A 826 -17.16 -19.33 14.15
C PRO A 826 -18.52 -19.11 13.47
N PRO A 827 -18.63 -19.34 12.14
CA PRO A 827 -19.85 -19.09 11.39
C PRO A 827 -20.95 -20.07 11.78
N GLN A 828 -22.21 -19.70 11.52
CA GLN A 828 -23.35 -20.56 11.78
C GLN A 828 -23.39 -21.78 10.84
N SER A 829 -22.94 -21.63 9.59
CA SER A 829 -22.83 -22.73 8.62
C SER A 829 -21.63 -22.59 7.70
N LEU A 830 -21.13 -23.75 7.28
CA LEU A 830 -20.05 -23.92 6.30
C LEU A 830 -20.63 -24.54 5.03
N ILE A 831 -19.98 -24.26 3.91
CA ILE A 831 -20.22 -24.93 2.62
C ILE A 831 -18.98 -25.71 2.20
N PHE A 832 -19.23 -26.88 1.65
CA PHE A 832 -18.24 -27.80 1.10
C PHE A 832 -18.47 -27.97 -0.40
N GLU A 833 -17.40 -27.84 -1.18
CA GLU A 833 -17.43 -27.80 -2.65
C GLU A 833 -16.31 -28.67 -3.23
N PRO A 834 -16.46 -29.25 -4.44
CA PRO A 834 -15.34 -29.79 -5.20
C PRO A 834 -14.25 -28.72 -5.39
N PHE A 835 -13.00 -29.05 -5.09
CA PHE A 835 -11.88 -28.20 -5.47
C PHE A 835 -11.72 -28.24 -7.00
N ILE A 836 -11.87 -27.09 -7.66
CA ILE A 836 -11.70 -26.95 -9.11
C ILE A 836 -10.21 -26.78 -9.42
N GLU A 837 -9.63 -27.68 -10.20
CA GLU A 837 -8.23 -27.55 -10.62
C GLU A 837 -8.14 -26.62 -11.85
N THR A 838 -7.60 -25.43 -11.63
CA THR A 838 -7.28 -24.45 -12.67
C THR A 838 -5.91 -24.73 -13.30
N ASP A 839 -5.68 -24.28 -14.53
CA ASP A 839 -4.33 -24.19 -15.08
C ASP A 839 -3.46 -23.20 -14.28
N GLU A 840 -2.20 -23.54 -14.06
CA GLU A 840 -1.19 -22.56 -13.64
C GLU A 840 -0.70 -21.72 -14.84
N ILE A 841 -0.51 -20.42 -14.60
CA ILE A 841 0.23 -19.52 -15.48
C ILE A 841 1.55 -19.22 -14.77
N ILE A 842 2.68 -19.54 -15.41
CA ILE A 842 4.01 -19.35 -14.84
C ILE A 842 4.74 -18.25 -15.62
N ILE A 843 5.27 -17.25 -14.91
CA ILE A 843 6.11 -16.21 -15.51
C ILE A 843 7.56 -16.71 -15.53
N SER A 844 8.07 -17.01 -16.73
CA SER A 844 9.44 -17.50 -16.88
C SER A 844 10.46 -16.36 -16.99
N ASN A 845 11.52 -16.45 -16.18
CA ASN A 845 12.71 -15.61 -16.30
C ASN A 845 13.71 -16.19 -17.32
N LYS A 846 14.54 -15.31 -17.90
CA LYS A 846 15.17 -15.48 -19.21
C LYS A 846 16.27 -16.55 -19.27
N SER A 847 16.43 -17.15 -20.46
CA SER A 847 17.70 -17.71 -20.94
C SER A 847 18.50 -16.65 -21.71
N GLU A 848 19.81 -16.84 -21.83
CA GLU A 848 20.82 -15.77 -22.08
C GLU A 848 20.71 -14.96 -23.40
N ASN A 849 19.78 -15.28 -24.31
CA ASN A 849 19.69 -14.65 -25.65
C ASN A 849 18.28 -14.14 -26.04
N GLY A 850 17.35 -13.98 -25.09
CA GLY A 850 15.97 -13.52 -25.36
C GLY A 850 15.54 -12.32 -24.51
N SER A 851 15.09 -11.24 -25.14
CA SER A 851 14.88 -9.94 -24.46
C SER A 851 13.60 -9.80 -23.62
N ALA A 852 12.65 -10.74 -23.63
CA ALA A 852 11.34 -10.62 -22.96
C ALA A 852 11.08 -11.70 -21.89
N ARG A 853 10.35 -11.36 -20.80
CA ARG A 853 9.72 -12.35 -19.91
C ARG A 853 8.60 -13.07 -20.66
N HIS A 854 8.50 -14.39 -20.55
CA HIS A 854 7.50 -15.18 -21.27
C HIS A 854 6.48 -15.79 -20.30
N LEU A 855 5.19 -15.55 -20.55
CA LEU A 855 4.09 -16.29 -19.92
C LEU A 855 4.11 -17.73 -20.45
N VAL A 856 4.20 -18.70 -19.55
CA VAL A 856 4.05 -20.12 -19.83
C VAL A 856 2.71 -20.56 -19.26
N TRP A 857 1.76 -20.81 -20.16
CA TRP A 857 0.49 -21.47 -19.87
C TRP A 857 0.42 -22.73 -20.74
N LYS A 858 0.02 -23.85 -20.15
CA LYS A 858 0.01 -25.15 -20.84
C LYS A 858 -1.34 -25.53 -21.45
N GLY A 859 -2.44 -25.10 -20.85
CA GLY A 859 -3.79 -25.56 -21.24
C GLY A 859 -4.04 -27.03 -20.94
N GLU A 860 -3.70 -27.52 -19.73
CA GLU A 860 -3.94 -28.91 -19.32
C GLU A 860 -5.40 -29.10 -18.87
N ASN A 861 -5.97 -28.12 -18.14
CA ASN A 861 -7.36 -28.11 -17.66
C ASN A 861 -8.28 -27.13 -18.42
N GLU A 862 -7.71 -26.12 -19.08
CA GLU A 862 -8.40 -25.02 -19.79
C GLU A 862 -9.32 -24.12 -18.93
N TRP A 863 -9.36 -24.32 -17.61
CA TRP A 863 -10.06 -23.45 -16.64
C TRP A 863 -9.09 -22.50 -15.93
N LEU A 864 -9.46 -21.23 -15.81
CA LEU A 864 -8.73 -20.20 -15.06
C LEU A 864 -9.64 -19.42 -14.11
N GLU A 865 -9.08 -18.99 -12.99
CA GLU A 865 -9.71 -18.05 -12.05
C GLU A 865 -9.70 -16.64 -12.69
N VAL A 866 -10.88 -16.00 -12.75
CA VAL A 866 -11.08 -14.64 -13.25
C VAL A 866 -11.95 -13.82 -12.31
N THR A 867 -11.55 -12.56 -12.14
CA THR A 867 -12.35 -11.54 -11.48
C THR A 867 -12.92 -10.59 -12.52
N VAL A 868 -14.20 -10.20 -12.40
CA VAL A 868 -14.88 -9.30 -13.35
C VAL A 868 -15.72 -8.27 -12.58
N GLY A 869 -15.42 -6.99 -12.76
CA GLY A 869 -16.26 -5.89 -12.32
C GLY A 869 -17.49 -5.74 -13.21
N VAL A 870 -18.63 -5.48 -12.61
CA VAL A 870 -19.89 -5.15 -13.31
C VAL A 870 -20.41 -3.79 -12.83
N ILE A 871 -20.86 -2.96 -13.77
CA ILE A 871 -21.32 -1.58 -13.53
C ILE A 871 -22.55 -1.30 -14.39
N GLY A 872 -23.52 -0.55 -13.87
CA GLY A 872 -24.70 -0.13 -14.63
C GLY A 872 -25.96 0.04 -13.79
N LYS A 873 -27.11 -0.06 -14.46
CA LYS A 873 -28.43 0.01 -13.82
C LYS A 873 -29.02 -1.38 -13.64
N ARG A 874 -30.01 -1.52 -12.77
CA ARG A 874 -30.73 -2.78 -12.58
C ARG A 874 -31.40 -3.23 -13.88
N GLY A 875 -30.90 -4.32 -14.47
CA GLY A 875 -31.36 -4.83 -15.78
C GLY A 875 -30.51 -4.35 -16.97
N GLU A 876 -29.60 -3.41 -16.75
CA GLU A 876 -28.63 -2.86 -17.71
C GLU A 876 -27.21 -2.85 -17.08
N MET A 877 -26.85 -3.92 -16.36
CA MET A 877 -25.49 -4.13 -15.86
C MET A 877 -24.58 -4.61 -17.00
N HIS A 878 -23.46 -3.91 -17.18
CA HIS A 878 -22.41 -4.22 -18.14
C HIS A 878 -21.15 -4.74 -17.43
N SER A 879 -20.40 -5.59 -18.12
CA SER A 879 -19.11 -6.12 -17.63
C SER A 879 -17.93 -5.27 -18.10
N LEU A 880 -17.00 -5.03 -17.19
CA LEU A 880 -15.66 -4.58 -17.56
C LEU A 880 -14.86 -5.75 -18.16
N ASN A 881 -13.70 -5.47 -18.73
CA ASN A 881 -12.76 -6.49 -19.18
C ASN A 881 -12.33 -7.39 -18.01
N PRO A 882 -12.49 -8.73 -18.09
CA PRO A 882 -12.01 -9.65 -17.07
C PRO A 882 -10.52 -9.52 -16.74
N SER A 883 -10.16 -9.88 -15.50
CA SER A 883 -8.76 -9.99 -15.06
C SER A 883 -8.42 -11.43 -14.70
N ILE A 884 -7.29 -11.93 -15.19
CA ILE A 884 -6.66 -13.16 -14.67
C ILE A 884 -5.56 -12.76 -13.69
N THR A 885 -5.64 -13.28 -12.46
CA THR A 885 -4.65 -13.08 -11.41
C THR A 885 -3.60 -14.19 -11.47
N VAL A 886 -2.38 -13.87 -11.91
CA VAL A 886 -1.27 -14.84 -11.96
C VAL A 886 -0.69 -15.01 -10.55
N LYS A 887 -0.90 -16.19 -9.95
CA LYS A 887 -0.41 -16.56 -8.60
C LYS A 887 1.13 -16.60 -8.61
N GLU A 888 1.79 -15.99 -7.62
CA GLU A 888 3.25 -16.11 -7.47
C GLU A 888 3.66 -17.42 -6.76
N ARG A 889 2.86 -17.90 -5.78
CA ARG A 889 3.00 -19.22 -5.12
C ARG A 889 1.63 -19.70 -4.57
N GLY A 890 1.43 -21.02 -4.48
CA GLY A 890 0.38 -21.66 -3.67
C GLY A 890 -0.98 -21.91 -4.36
N ASP A 891 -1.75 -22.86 -3.80
CA ASP A 891 -3.06 -23.30 -4.33
C ASP A 891 -4.16 -22.22 -4.25
N ILE A 892 -4.30 -21.57 -3.09
CA ILE A 892 -5.37 -20.63 -2.73
C ILE A 892 -4.74 -19.29 -2.35
N LEU A 893 -5.26 -18.20 -2.91
CA LEU A 893 -4.91 -16.83 -2.52
C LEU A 893 -5.43 -16.51 -1.10
N SER A 894 -4.52 -16.11 -0.21
CA SER A 894 -4.81 -15.62 1.15
C SER A 894 -5.57 -14.29 1.16
N LEU A 895 -6.00 -13.87 2.36
CA LEU A 895 -6.67 -12.58 2.57
C LEU A 895 -5.70 -11.43 2.30
N GLU A 896 -4.46 -11.54 2.78
CA GLU A 896 -3.38 -10.63 2.44
C GLU A 896 -3.13 -10.55 0.93
N GLU A 897 -3.08 -11.69 0.23
CA GLU A 897 -2.87 -11.73 -1.22
C GLU A 897 -4.03 -11.10 -2.02
N LYS A 898 -5.28 -11.31 -1.60
CA LYS A 898 -6.48 -10.78 -2.29
C LYS A 898 -6.75 -9.29 -2.04
N PHE A 899 -6.29 -8.73 -0.91
CA PHE A 899 -6.70 -7.39 -0.47
C PHE A 899 -5.57 -6.40 -0.19
N GLN A 900 -4.32 -6.83 0.01
CA GLN A 900 -3.18 -5.92 0.00
C GLN A 900 -2.71 -5.72 -1.44
N GLY A 901 -2.59 -4.46 -1.87
CA GLY A 901 -1.96 -4.14 -3.15
C GLY A 901 -0.50 -4.59 -3.11
N GLY A 902 -0.17 -5.69 -3.77
CA GLY A 902 1.10 -6.37 -3.52
C GLY A 902 1.29 -7.79 -4.04
N THR A 903 0.26 -8.52 -4.51
CA THR A 903 0.45 -9.92 -4.94
C THR A 903 -0.16 -10.27 -6.31
N GLY A 904 0.60 -11.05 -7.08
CA GLY A 904 0.21 -11.50 -8.41
C GLY A 904 0.30 -10.45 -9.52
N ILE A 905 0.33 -10.94 -10.77
CA ILE A 905 0.28 -10.10 -11.98
C ILE A 905 -1.15 -10.14 -12.53
N ASN A 906 -1.77 -8.96 -12.66
CA ASN A 906 -3.15 -8.81 -13.13
C ASN A 906 -3.14 -8.62 -14.64
N LEU A 907 -3.38 -9.70 -15.39
CA LEU A 907 -3.51 -9.69 -16.84
C LEU A 907 -4.90 -9.20 -17.21
N THR A 908 -5.01 -8.04 -17.85
CA THR A 908 -6.29 -7.34 -18.09
C THR A 908 -6.19 -6.51 -19.37
N PRO A 909 -7.00 -6.77 -20.42
CA PRO A 909 -7.83 -7.98 -20.59
C PRO A 909 -6.98 -9.27 -20.61
N PRO A 910 -7.61 -10.47 -20.59
CA PRO A 910 -6.91 -11.74 -20.77
C PRO A 910 -6.10 -11.74 -22.08
N PRO A 911 -4.84 -12.21 -22.10
CA PRO A 911 -4.05 -12.23 -23.33
C PRO A 911 -4.68 -13.15 -24.38
N ALA A 912 -4.72 -12.70 -25.64
CA ALA A 912 -5.27 -13.44 -26.78
C ALA A 912 -4.61 -14.82 -27.04
N THR A 913 -3.43 -15.06 -26.45
CA THR A 913 -2.73 -16.36 -26.45
C THR A 913 -3.30 -17.38 -25.46
N ILE A 914 -4.01 -16.91 -24.44
CA ILE A 914 -4.64 -17.73 -23.39
C ILE A 914 -6.13 -17.88 -23.69
N MET A 915 -6.84 -16.76 -23.84
CA MET A 915 -8.28 -16.69 -24.07
C MET A 915 -8.56 -16.01 -25.40
N SER A 916 -9.37 -16.62 -26.27
CA SER A 916 -9.74 -15.99 -27.54
C SER A 916 -10.78 -14.88 -27.35
N GLU A 917 -10.81 -13.89 -28.26
CA GLU A 917 -11.81 -12.81 -28.25
C GLU A 917 -13.25 -13.36 -28.19
N ASP A 918 -13.53 -14.40 -28.98
CA ASP A 918 -14.80 -15.12 -28.97
C ASP A 918 -15.17 -15.70 -27.59
N ALA A 919 -14.20 -16.22 -26.84
CA ALA A 919 -14.41 -16.74 -25.49
C ALA A 919 -14.55 -15.59 -24.48
N LEU A 920 -13.76 -14.52 -24.64
CA LEU A 920 -13.78 -13.31 -23.82
C LEU A 920 -15.16 -12.64 -23.86
N GLN A 921 -15.70 -12.42 -25.06
CA GLN A 921 -17.02 -11.82 -25.25
C GLN A 921 -18.17 -12.72 -24.73
N ARG A 922 -18.02 -14.06 -24.81
CA ARG A 922 -18.98 -14.99 -24.19
C ARG A 922 -18.91 -14.96 -22.65
N CYS A 923 -17.72 -14.85 -22.07
CA CYS A 923 -17.53 -14.67 -20.63
C CYS A 923 -18.17 -13.36 -20.16
N LYS A 924 -17.84 -12.22 -20.81
CA LYS A 924 -18.44 -10.90 -20.55
C LYS A 924 -19.98 -10.98 -20.54
N LYS A 925 -20.57 -11.55 -21.59
CA LYS A 925 -22.03 -11.73 -21.68
C LYS A 925 -22.61 -12.66 -20.61
N SER A 926 -21.92 -13.74 -20.24
CA SER A 926 -22.36 -14.65 -19.17
C SER A 926 -22.39 -13.94 -17.82
N ILE A 927 -21.36 -13.15 -17.52
CA ILE A 927 -21.26 -12.31 -16.33
C ILE A 927 -22.38 -11.25 -16.29
N GLU A 928 -22.69 -10.61 -17.42
CA GLU A 928 -23.80 -9.63 -17.54
C GLU A 928 -25.17 -10.26 -17.29
N ILE A 929 -25.46 -11.42 -17.90
CA ILE A 929 -26.72 -12.14 -17.67
C ILE A 929 -26.85 -12.53 -16.19
N MET A 930 -25.75 -13.00 -15.57
CA MET A 930 -25.70 -13.34 -14.15
C MET A 930 -25.98 -12.12 -13.25
N ALA A 931 -25.29 -10.99 -13.49
CA ALA A 931 -25.44 -9.76 -12.72
C ALA A 931 -26.87 -9.21 -12.77
N ASN A 932 -27.47 -9.19 -13.96
CA ASN A 932 -28.85 -8.72 -14.15
C ASN A 932 -29.88 -9.69 -13.54
N THR A 933 -29.62 -11.01 -13.57
CA THR A 933 -30.47 -12.02 -12.94
C THR A 933 -30.46 -11.94 -11.41
N LEU A 934 -29.30 -11.63 -10.81
CA LEU A 934 -29.15 -11.37 -9.37
C LEU A 934 -29.72 -10.01 -8.94
N GLY A 935 -30.12 -9.15 -9.89
CA GLY A 935 -30.67 -7.83 -9.61
C GLY A 935 -29.64 -6.82 -9.10
N LEU A 936 -28.37 -6.98 -9.50
CA LEU A 936 -27.31 -6.02 -9.18
C LEU A 936 -27.55 -4.67 -9.86
N GLU A 937 -27.03 -3.61 -9.25
CA GLU A 937 -27.12 -2.22 -9.72
C GLU A 937 -25.98 -1.38 -9.12
N GLY A 938 -25.61 -0.27 -9.78
CA GLY A 938 -24.45 0.53 -9.40
C GLY A 938 -23.16 -0.17 -9.79
N PHE A 939 -22.60 -0.96 -8.87
CA PHE A 939 -21.37 -1.74 -9.07
C PHE A 939 -21.37 -3.04 -8.27
N SER A 940 -20.60 -4.03 -8.72
CA SER A 940 -20.27 -5.26 -7.97
C SER A 940 -19.02 -5.92 -8.57
N ARG A 941 -18.45 -6.91 -7.88
CA ARG A 941 -17.37 -7.77 -8.38
C ARG A 941 -17.85 -9.22 -8.39
N ILE A 942 -17.74 -9.88 -9.54
CA ILE A 942 -18.06 -11.30 -9.71
C ILE A 942 -16.76 -12.07 -9.89
N ASP A 943 -16.54 -13.06 -9.03
CA ASP A 943 -15.37 -13.94 -9.07
C ASP A 943 -15.81 -15.33 -9.55
N ALA A 944 -15.13 -15.86 -10.56
CA ALA A 944 -15.55 -17.07 -11.27
C ALA A 944 -14.35 -17.85 -11.83
N PHE A 945 -14.55 -19.13 -12.13
CA PHE A 945 -13.69 -19.83 -13.07
C PHE A 945 -14.26 -19.69 -14.49
N VAL A 946 -13.40 -19.50 -15.49
CA VAL A 946 -13.81 -19.47 -16.90
C VAL A 946 -13.04 -20.53 -17.70
N ASN A 947 -13.73 -21.24 -18.59
CA ASN A 947 -13.08 -22.08 -19.58
C ASN A 947 -12.61 -21.20 -20.75
N VAL A 948 -11.31 -21.16 -21.02
CA VAL A 948 -10.72 -20.17 -21.94
C VAL A 948 -11.00 -20.43 -23.42
N ARG A 949 -11.63 -21.56 -23.77
CA ARG A 949 -12.09 -21.89 -25.13
C ARG A 949 -13.57 -21.61 -25.33
N SER A 950 -14.41 -22.13 -24.44
CA SER A 950 -15.86 -22.00 -24.56
C SER A 950 -16.36 -20.66 -24.06
N GLY A 951 -15.66 -20.00 -23.13
CA GLY A 951 -16.16 -18.82 -22.41
C GLY A 951 -17.27 -19.17 -21.40
N GLU A 952 -17.46 -20.45 -21.07
CA GLU A 952 -18.36 -20.91 -20.00
C GLU A 952 -17.82 -20.48 -18.63
N VAL A 953 -18.71 -20.03 -17.75
CA VAL A 953 -18.41 -19.41 -16.46
C VAL A 953 -18.97 -20.27 -15.31
N LEU A 954 -18.12 -20.65 -14.36
CA LEU A 954 -18.47 -21.28 -13.09
C LEU A 954 -18.37 -20.25 -11.96
N LEU A 955 -19.52 -19.87 -11.38
CA LEU A 955 -19.56 -18.87 -10.30
C LEU A 955 -18.89 -19.38 -9.01
N ILE A 956 -17.94 -18.58 -8.47
CA ILE A 956 -17.34 -18.77 -7.15
C ILE A 956 -18.09 -17.94 -6.10
N GLU A 957 -18.19 -16.62 -6.30
CA GLU A 957 -18.89 -15.68 -5.41
C GLU A 957 -19.20 -14.33 -6.09
N VAL A 958 -20.10 -13.55 -5.49
CA VAL A 958 -20.44 -12.17 -5.89
C VAL A 958 -20.30 -11.25 -4.69
N ASN A 959 -19.49 -10.20 -4.83
CA ASN A 959 -19.21 -9.21 -3.80
C ASN A 959 -19.90 -7.90 -4.18
N THR A 960 -20.73 -7.36 -3.28
CA THR A 960 -21.65 -6.25 -3.59
C THR A 960 -21.13 -4.88 -3.19
N VAL A 961 -20.20 -4.85 -2.24
CA VAL A 961 -19.34 -3.69 -1.95
C VAL A 961 -17.88 -4.14 -2.05
N PRO A 962 -17.36 -4.39 -3.27
CA PRO A 962 -15.98 -4.85 -3.45
C PRO A 962 -14.95 -3.80 -3.01
N GLY A 963 -13.75 -4.28 -2.66
CA GLY A 963 -12.61 -3.42 -2.29
C GLY A 963 -12.26 -2.36 -3.35
N MET A 964 -12.17 -1.10 -2.93
CA MET A 964 -11.92 0.08 -3.78
C MET A 964 -10.58 0.78 -3.43
N THR A 965 -9.57 0.00 -3.04
CA THR A 965 -8.21 0.49 -2.74
C THR A 965 -7.52 1.05 -4.00
N PRO A 966 -6.47 1.89 -3.89
CA PRO A 966 -5.81 2.54 -5.05
C PRO A 966 -5.18 1.60 -6.10
N SER A 967 -5.12 0.30 -5.86
CA SER A 967 -4.65 -0.75 -6.80
C SER A 967 -5.67 -1.88 -6.96
N THR A 968 -6.95 -1.64 -6.65
CA THR A 968 -7.99 -2.66 -6.85
C THR A 968 -8.07 -3.07 -8.32
N VAL A 969 -8.35 -4.34 -8.55
CA VAL A 969 -8.56 -4.92 -9.88
C VAL A 969 -9.63 -4.16 -10.68
N LEU A 970 -10.65 -3.59 -10.03
CA LEU A 970 -11.68 -2.78 -10.71
C LEU A 970 -11.09 -1.56 -11.44
N ILE A 971 -10.03 -0.94 -10.89
CA ILE A 971 -9.32 0.19 -11.52
C ILE A 971 -8.44 -0.30 -12.68
N HIS A 972 -7.80 -1.47 -12.55
CA HIS A 972 -7.10 -2.10 -13.70
C HIS A 972 -8.06 -2.34 -14.88
N GLN A 973 -9.28 -2.79 -14.58
CA GLN A 973 -10.30 -3.09 -15.58
C GLN A 973 -10.86 -1.81 -16.21
N ALA A 974 -11.19 -0.81 -15.40
CA ALA A 974 -11.63 0.51 -15.87
C ALA A 974 -10.60 1.20 -16.77
N LEU A 975 -9.30 1.06 -16.46
CA LEU A 975 -8.19 1.57 -17.28
C LEU A 975 -7.91 0.74 -18.54
N ALA A 976 -8.50 -0.46 -18.67
CA ALA A 976 -8.37 -1.35 -19.81
C ALA A 976 -9.56 -1.25 -20.81
N GLU A 977 -10.62 -0.49 -20.46
CA GLU A 977 -11.66 -0.10 -21.42
C GLU A 977 -11.13 0.91 -22.44
N ASP A 978 -11.83 1.05 -23.58
CA ASP A 978 -11.52 2.03 -24.63
C ASP A 978 -12.68 3.04 -24.79
N PRO A 979 -12.52 4.33 -24.44
CA PRO A 979 -11.32 4.94 -23.85
C PRO A 979 -11.15 4.63 -22.34
N PRO A 980 -9.91 4.63 -21.81
CA PRO A 980 -9.65 4.33 -20.39
C PRO A 980 -10.39 5.21 -19.39
N VAL A 981 -10.96 4.59 -18.36
CA VAL A 981 -11.70 5.24 -17.27
C VAL A 981 -10.82 5.35 -16.02
N TYR A 982 -10.25 6.53 -15.81
CA TYR A 982 -9.41 6.85 -14.65
C TYR A 982 -10.21 6.94 -13.32
N PRO A 983 -9.56 6.72 -12.16
CA PRO A 983 -10.22 6.63 -10.84
C PRO A 983 -11.26 7.72 -10.52
N HIS A 984 -10.94 9.01 -10.71
CA HIS A 984 -11.90 10.10 -10.46
C HIS A 984 -13.20 9.92 -11.27
N LYS A 985 -13.08 9.60 -12.57
CA LYS A 985 -14.23 9.36 -13.44
C LYS A 985 -14.95 8.05 -13.10
N PHE A 986 -14.21 7.02 -12.70
CA PHE A 986 -14.76 5.74 -12.24
C PHE A 986 -15.69 5.96 -11.04
N PHE A 987 -15.19 6.51 -9.94
CA PHE A 987 -15.98 6.75 -8.73
C PHE A 987 -17.11 7.76 -8.96
N ARG A 988 -16.90 8.78 -9.79
CA ARG A 988 -17.98 9.69 -10.21
C ARG A 988 -19.11 8.95 -10.94
N THR A 989 -18.79 8.04 -11.86
CA THR A 989 -19.79 7.23 -12.57
C THR A 989 -20.62 6.37 -11.61
N LEU A 990 -19.99 5.80 -10.58
CA LEU A 990 -20.70 5.01 -9.56
C LEU A 990 -21.65 5.86 -8.70
N LEU A 991 -21.26 7.10 -8.42
CA LEU A 991 -22.07 8.08 -7.70
C LEU A 991 -23.24 8.61 -8.57
N ASP A 992 -23.01 8.88 -9.86
CA ASP A 992 -24.04 9.34 -10.78
C ASP A 992 -25.15 8.28 -10.97
N LEU A 993 -24.80 6.98 -11.01
CA LEU A 993 -25.78 5.90 -11.00
C LEU A 993 -26.69 5.92 -9.74
N ALA A 994 -26.15 6.34 -8.58
CA ALA A 994 -26.95 6.52 -7.36
C ALA A 994 -27.83 7.79 -7.40
N PHE A 995 -27.35 8.89 -7.99
CA PHE A 995 -28.18 10.07 -8.26
C PHE A 995 -29.29 9.81 -9.29
N GLU A 996 -29.11 8.87 -10.21
CA GLU A 996 -30.14 8.46 -11.17
C GLU A 996 -31.17 7.50 -10.56
N ARG A 997 -30.79 6.68 -9.57
CA ARG A 997 -31.73 5.89 -8.75
C ARG A 997 -32.64 6.75 -7.85
N ALA A 998 -32.27 8.01 -7.63
CA ALA A 998 -33.01 8.97 -6.79
C ALA A 998 -34.15 9.72 -7.51
N LYS A 999 -34.37 9.47 -8.82
CA LYS A 999 -35.23 10.26 -9.71
C LYS A 999 -36.37 9.43 -10.31
#